data_AF-A0A1Y5DGW5-F1
#
_entry.id   AF-A0A1Y5DGW5-F1
#
_cell.length_a   1.000
_cell.length_b   1.000
_cell.length_c   1.000
_cell.angle_alpha   90.00
_cell.angle_beta   90.00
_cell.angle_gamma   90.00
#
_symmetry.space_group_name_H-M   'P 1'
#
loop_
_entity.id
_entity.type
_entity.pdbx_description
1 polymer ?
#
loop_
_entity_poly.entity_id
_entity_poly.type
_entity_poly.pdbx_seq_one_letter_code
_entity_poly.pdbx_strand_id
1 'polypeptide(L)'
;ICELLNLSQAGEATLNDNEAIPQPLLAKPLLAKDVAVLVRSARQAKWIKNALSKRGIGSVYVGRESIFQSDQAMAMYSLLQAIHMLSEAQFRNAIAHPVWCVSLQTLQQFMQGESLWEEQLEQLYSSRELWQKKGVMAMFMNWLHVRNLPSTWLDNEHIEGERCLTNFLHLAELLQDASTQVQGMQGLISWLSHKISINLGQEDQQMLRLESDANLVQIVTIHKSKGLEYPVVFLPFTWDGKESSDALFYDESQESLRCDLVGDFKEQRITEGLAEEVRLLYVALTRASAKCYVALPKNVTDKKLMKTLQVSALYHVLAQGKVEDLTSELLSQSQLLEYSGIYQVSDMPQEQGVLTKTQVQQDLSVRTFNGRIKQDWVMSSFSSLIRHVHVPMSARLNQDEDQEQTDIEAPAQKELAGAFAFPRGAHAGNFLHTLLEEIDFTELPEDLDQLITELLTRFSIESHWLQVVKVWLNDILQAPLSTRDVAGNEQDSLALQSLTQDKKLVEMEFYFPVSRLNAQDFNHLLNQYPCLEVPTKPTDFRQLKGMLKGFVDLIFEWQGQYFILDYKSNYLGDDYAAYHKIATHEAMSEHRYDVQLVIYTLALHRLLKLRITDYDYDVHMGGGYYLFLRGLKADDNQHHYGQYFHKPDRKLIESLDTLIKEEKEAPVYE
;
A
#
# COMPACT_ATOMS: atom_id res chain seq x y z
N ILE A 1 27.76 -34.06 9.25
CA ILE A 1 26.50 -33.62 8.60
C ILE A 1 26.37 -34.22 7.21
N CYS A 2 27.23 -33.87 6.23
CA CYS A 2 27.16 -34.41 4.87
C CYS A 2 27.08 -35.94 4.82
N GLU A 3 27.98 -36.62 5.53
CA GLU A 3 28.01 -38.07 5.66
C GLU A 3 26.68 -38.64 6.20
N LEU A 4 26.12 -38.07 7.27
CA LEU A 4 24.84 -38.50 7.83
C LEU A 4 23.67 -38.34 6.84
N LEU A 5 23.67 -37.27 6.04
CA LEU A 5 22.62 -37.05 5.05
C LEU A 5 22.76 -38.00 3.85
N ASN A 6 23.99 -38.31 3.42
CA ASN A 6 24.24 -39.31 2.37
C ASN A 6 23.88 -40.73 2.86
N LEU A 7 24.23 -41.08 4.11
CA LEU A 7 23.81 -42.35 4.74
C LEU A 7 22.28 -42.44 4.89
N SER A 8 21.62 -41.31 5.18
CA SER A 8 20.15 -41.25 5.22
C SER A 8 19.52 -41.51 3.85
N GLN A 9 20.10 -40.95 2.77
CA GLN A 9 19.67 -41.27 1.39
C GLN A 9 19.85 -42.76 1.05
N ALA A 10 20.87 -43.42 1.62
CA ALA A 10 21.09 -44.86 1.49
C ALA A 10 20.21 -45.71 2.44
N GLY A 11 19.42 -45.09 3.32
CA GLY A 11 18.60 -45.79 4.32
C GLY A 11 19.35 -46.30 5.55
N GLU A 12 20.63 -45.93 5.71
CA GLU A 12 21.50 -46.39 6.80
C GLU A 12 21.46 -45.48 8.04
N ALA A 13 21.06 -44.21 7.89
CA ALA A 13 20.86 -43.29 9.00
C ALA A 13 19.36 -43.05 9.26
N THR A 14 18.86 -43.64 10.34
CA THR A 14 17.45 -43.55 10.75
C THR A 14 17.27 -43.11 12.20
N LEU A 15 16.13 -42.49 12.49
CA LEU A 15 15.67 -42.11 13.82
C LEU A 15 14.60 -43.12 14.27
N ASN A 16 14.76 -43.68 15.48
CA ASN A 16 13.79 -44.57 16.11
C ASN A 16 12.98 -43.78 17.15
N ASP A 17 11.67 -43.65 16.93
CA ASP A 17 10.78 -42.86 17.80
C ASP A 17 10.41 -43.54 19.14
N ASN A 18 10.95 -44.71 19.51
CA ASN A 18 10.62 -45.39 20.77
C ASN A 18 11.74 -46.30 21.30
N GLU A 19 12.24 -46.02 22.51
CA GLU A 19 13.21 -46.87 23.23
C GLU A 19 12.66 -48.23 23.68
N ALA A 20 11.34 -48.47 23.58
CA ALA A 20 10.71 -49.65 24.20
C ALA A 20 10.56 -50.88 23.28
N ILE A 21 10.65 -50.77 21.94
CA ILE A 21 10.46 -51.92 21.04
C ILE A 21 11.32 -51.77 19.77
N PRO A 22 12.32 -52.64 19.54
CA PRO A 22 13.03 -52.71 18.26
C PRO A 22 12.14 -53.41 17.22
N GLN A 23 11.28 -52.65 16.54
CA GLN A 23 10.62 -53.10 15.32
C GLN A 23 11.19 -52.34 14.11
N PRO A 24 11.81 -53.02 13.12
CA PRO A 24 12.47 -52.40 11.96
C PRO A 24 11.51 -51.76 10.93
N LEU A 25 10.22 -51.62 11.24
CA LEU A 25 9.17 -51.17 10.30
C LEU A 25 8.75 -49.69 10.45
N LEU A 26 9.30 -48.96 11.43
CA LEU A 26 8.91 -47.56 11.73
C LEU A 26 10.10 -46.58 11.84
N ALA A 27 11.30 -46.98 11.41
CA ALA A 27 12.48 -46.12 11.46
C ALA A 27 12.39 -45.03 10.37
N LYS A 28 12.33 -43.75 10.78
CA LYS A 28 12.25 -42.62 9.85
C LYS A 28 13.65 -42.24 9.39
N PRO A 29 13.88 -41.95 8.09
CA PRO A 29 15.19 -41.48 7.63
C PRO A 29 15.52 -40.13 8.25
N LEU A 30 16.80 -39.92 8.60
CA LEU A 30 17.25 -38.64 9.14
C LEU A 30 17.15 -37.55 8.07
N LEU A 31 16.40 -36.50 8.35
CA LEU A 31 16.22 -35.37 7.44
C LEU A 31 17.14 -34.20 7.88
N ALA A 32 17.53 -33.32 6.96
CA ALA A 32 18.36 -32.16 7.29
C ALA A 32 17.72 -31.22 8.34
N LYS A 33 16.39 -31.12 8.37
CA LYS A 33 15.62 -30.38 9.38
C LYS A 33 15.78 -30.94 10.80
N ASP A 34 16.15 -32.21 10.92
CA ASP A 34 16.38 -32.89 12.20
C ASP A 34 17.78 -32.61 12.76
N VAL A 35 18.62 -31.90 11.99
CA VAL A 35 19.99 -31.52 12.34
C VAL A 35 20.04 -30.04 12.71
N ALA A 36 20.48 -29.75 13.92
CA ALA A 36 20.78 -28.40 14.38
C ALA A 36 22.28 -28.18 14.61
N VAL A 37 22.77 -26.98 14.30
CA VAL A 37 24.12 -26.52 14.64
C VAL A 37 23.99 -25.34 15.59
N LEU A 38 24.44 -25.50 16.84
CA LEU A 38 24.38 -24.42 17.81
C LEU A 38 25.66 -23.59 17.79
N VAL A 39 25.49 -22.28 17.71
CA VAL A 39 26.57 -21.30 17.63
C VAL A 39 26.41 -20.20 18.68
N ARG A 40 27.46 -19.45 18.95
CA ARG A 40 27.44 -18.32 19.90
C ARG A 40 27.12 -16.98 19.22
N SER A 41 27.44 -16.84 17.94
CA SER A 41 27.32 -15.57 17.21
C SER A 41 26.90 -15.74 15.75
N ALA A 42 26.37 -14.66 15.17
CA ALA A 42 26.05 -14.59 13.74
C ALA A 42 27.28 -14.81 12.84
N ARG A 43 28.47 -14.40 13.30
CA ARG A 43 29.74 -14.66 12.60
C ARG A 43 30.02 -16.17 12.49
N GLN A 44 29.85 -16.91 13.57
CA GLN A 44 29.97 -18.37 13.57
C GLN A 44 28.89 -19.02 12.71
N ALA A 45 27.65 -18.51 12.75
CA ALA A 45 26.57 -18.96 11.87
C ALA A 45 26.96 -18.83 10.39
N LYS A 46 27.52 -17.69 9.99
CA LYS A 46 27.99 -17.42 8.62
C LYS A 46 29.09 -18.40 8.20
N TRP A 47 30.03 -18.73 9.09
CA TRP A 47 31.07 -19.73 8.80
C TRP A 47 30.47 -21.12 8.52
N ILE A 48 29.52 -21.56 9.35
CA ILE A 48 28.84 -22.86 9.16
C ILE A 48 28.00 -22.83 7.89
N LYS A 49 27.20 -21.79 7.66
CA LYS A 49 26.37 -21.63 6.45
C LYS A 49 27.21 -21.74 5.18
N ASN A 50 28.33 -21.01 5.13
CA ASN A 50 29.26 -21.07 4.00
C ASN A 50 29.87 -22.47 3.83
N ALA A 51 30.22 -23.15 4.92
CA ALA A 51 30.80 -24.49 4.87
C ALA A 51 29.79 -25.57 4.41
N LEU A 52 28.52 -25.43 4.78
CA LEU A 52 27.42 -26.30 4.35
C LEU A 52 27.03 -26.04 2.89
N SER A 53 26.90 -24.77 2.50
CA SER A 53 26.60 -24.35 1.13
C SER A 53 27.64 -24.88 0.12
N LYS A 54 28.93 -24.77 0.43
CA LYS A 54 30.03 -25.36 -0.38
C LYS A 54 29.92 -26.87 -0.60
N ARG A 55 29.13 -27.57 0.23
CA ARG A 55 28.88 -29.02 0.14
C ARG A 55 27.49 -29.35 -0.41
N GLY A 56 26.76 -28.37 -0.91
CA GLY A 56 25.41 -28.53 -1.44
C GLY A 56 24.34 -28.76 -0.37
N ILE A 57 24.64 -28.50 0.91
CA ILE A 57 23.69 -28.66 2.02
C ILE A 57 23.02 -27.31 2.29
N GLY A 58 21.70 -27.27 2.08
CA GLY A 58 20.89 -26.12 2.45
C GLY A 58 20.85 -25.95 3.98
N SER A 59 20.99 -24.71 4.44
CA SER A 59 20.94 -24.38 5.87
C SER A 59 20.35 -23.01 6.11
N VAL A 60 19.65 -22.86 7.23
CA VAL A 60 18.98 -21.62 7.60
C VAL A 60 19.46 -21.12 8.97
N TYR A 61 19.76 -19.83 9.05
CA TYR A 61 20.11 -19.19 10.31
C TYR A 61 18.89 -18.49 10.91
N VAL A 62 18.45 -18.94 12.09
CA VAL A 62 17.28 -18.38 12.79
C VAL A 62 17.69 -17.14 13.59
N GLY A 63 18.10 -16.08 12.89
CA GLY A 63 18.59 -14.81 13.43
C GLY A 63 17.50 -13.80 13.83
N ARG A 64 17.91 -12.59 14.24
CA ARG A 64 17.06 -11.37 14.32
C ARG A 64 17.54 -10.32 13.30
N GLU A 65 18.03 -10.79 12.15
CA GLU A 65 18.50 -9.88 11.11
C GLU A 65 17.31 -9.20 10.44
N SER A 66 17.40 -7.89 10.32
CA SER A 66 16.36 -7.07 9.68
C SER A 66 16.50 -7.18 8.17
N ILE A 67 15.40 -7.38 7.47
CA ILE A 67 15.36 -7.38 6.01
C ILE A 67 15.82 -6.04 5.41
N PHE A 68 15.68 -4.93 6.14
CA PHE A 68 16.11 -3.61 5.68
C PHE A 68 17.62 -3.42 5.63
N GLN A 69 18.40 -4.34 6.24
CA GLN A 69 19.85 -4.37 6.12
C GLN A 69 20.33 -5.17 4.89
N SER A 70 19.40 -5.74 4.12
CA SER A 70 19.75 -6.52 2.94
C SER A 70 20.19 -5.64 1.78
N ASP A 71 21.03 -6.21 0.90
CA ASP A 71 21.42 -5.59 -0.37
C ASP A 71 20.21 -5.27 -1.25
N GLN A 72 19.14 -6.08 -1.17
CA GLN A 72 17.89 -5.85 -1.90
C GLN A 72 17.20 -4.55 -1.44
N ALA A 73 17.20 -4.25 -0.15
CA ALA A 73 16.59 -3.02 0.38
C ALA A 73 17.29 -1.77 -0.17
N MET A 74 18.63 -1.75 -0.20
CA MET A 74 19.41 -0.64 -0.76
C MET A 74 19.22 -0.51 -2.27
N ALA A 75 19.17 -1.63 -2.99
CA ALA A 75 18.91 -1.64 -4.43
C ALA A 75 17.52 -1.06 -4.76
N MET A 76 16.49 -1.53 -4.06
CA MET A 76 15.11 -1.06 -4.22
C MET A 76 14.98 0.42 -3.85
N TYR A 77 15.61 0.86 -2.76
CA TYR A 77 15.62 2.27 -2.37
C TYR A 77 16.20 3.17 -3.48
N SER A 78 17.37 2.81 -4.00
CA SER A 78 18.04 3.58 -5.06
C SER A 78 17.22 3.63 -6.34
N LEU A 79 16.55 2.52 -6.67
CA LEU A 79 15.65 2.43 -7.82
C LEU A 79 14.39 3.31 -7.63
N LEU A 80 13.76 3.28 -6.46
CA LEU A 80 12.59 4.12 -6.17
C LEU A 80 12.93 5.60 -6.25
N GLN A 81 14.10 6.01 -5.74
CA GLN A 81 14.59 7.39 -5.89
C GLN A 81 14.73 7.80 -7.35
N ALA A 82 15.38 6.95 -8.16
CA ALA A 82 15.54 7.21 -9.59
C ALA A 82 14.18 7.33 -10.31
N ILE A 83 13.24 6.43 -10.02
CA ILE A 83 11.88 6.46 -10.59
C ILE A 83 11.12 7.72 -10.17
N HIS A 84 11.25 8.14 -8.90
CA HIS A 84 10.56 9.32 -8.38
C HIS A 84 11.17 10.65 -8.86
N MET A 85 12.47 10.72 -9.08
CA MET A 85 13.13 11.93 -9.59
C MET A 85 13.18 11.97 -11.13
N LEU A 86 12.91 10.85 -11.81
CA LEU A 86 13.18 10.67 -13.24
C LEU A 86 14.62 11.06 -13.61
N SER A 87 15.57 10.78 -12.73
CA SER A 87 16.96 11.18 -12.89
C SER A 87 17.77 10.07 -13.54
N GLU A 88 18.30 10.32 -14.74
CA GLU A 88 19.17 9.38 -15.44
C GLU A 88 20.42 9.01 -14.63
N ALA A 89 21.02 10.00 -13.96
CA ALA A 89 22.22 9.79 -13.15
C ALA A 89 21.95 8.86 -11.97
N GLN A 90 20.83 9.05 -11.26
CA GLN A 90 20.43 8.16 -10.18
C GLN A 90 20.04 6.79 -10.71
N PHE A 91 19.40 6.73 -11.88
CA PHE A 91 19.01 5.47 -12.50
C PHE A 91 20.22 4.63 -12.89
N ARG A 92 21.27 5.23 -13.47
CA ARG A 92 22.55 4.57 -13.76
C ARG A 92 23.15 3.93 -12.50
N ASN A 93 23.15 4.66 -11.39
CA ASN A 93 23.63 4.12 -10.11
C ASN A 93 22.73 3.00 -9.59
N ALA A 94 21.42 3.14 -9.72
CA ALA A 94 20.46 2.14 -9.24
C ALA A 94 20.62 0.81 -9.98
N ILE A 95 20.67 0.81 -11.31
CA ILE A 95 20.78 -0.43 -12.12
C ILE A 95 22.16 -1.09 -12.04
N ALA A 96 23.20 -0.34 -11.64
CA ALA A 96 24.54 -0.87 -11.43
C ALA A 96 24.69 -1.70 -10.15
N HIS A 97 23.67 -1.70 -9.28
CA HIS A 97 23.71 -2.46 -8.04
C HIS A 97 23.82 -3.99 -8.32
N PRO A 98 24.69 -4.75 -7.61
CA PRO A 98 24.95 -6.16 -7.90
C PRO A 98 23.71 -7.07 -7.87
N VAL A 99 22.71 -6.71 -7.07
CA VAL A 99 21.42 -7.42 -6.99
C VAL A 99 20.75 -7.59 -8.35
N TRP A 100 20.92 -6.65 -9.28
CA TRP A 100 20.29 -6.72 -10.60
C TRP A 100 21.00 -7.64 -11.59
N CYS A 101 22.16 -8.21 -11.20
CA CYS A 101 22.95 -9.15 -12.01
C CYS A 101 23.31 -8.62 -13.42
N VAL A 102 23.38 -7.31 -13.61
CA VAL A 102 23.83 -6.72 -14.87
C VAL A 102 25.35 -6.72 -14.91
N SER A 103 25.93 -7.39 -15.91
CA SER A 103 27.38 -7.49 -16.02
C SER A 103 28.01 -6.11 -16.31
N LEU A 104 29.27 -5.91 -15.91
CA LEU A 104 29.99 -4.66 -16.19
C LEU A 104 30.14 -4.40 -17.70
N GLN A 105 30.24 -5.46 -18.51
CA GLN A 105 30.25 -5.34 -19.98
C GLN A 105 28.91 -4.84 -20.51
N THR A 106 27.80 -5.37 -19.98
CA THR A 106 26.45 -4.94 -20.36
C THR A 106 26.19 -3.49 -19.94
N LEU A 107 26.60 -3.10 -18.72
CA LEU A 107 26.52 -1.70 -18.29
C LEU A 107 27.34 -0.79 -19.20
N GLN A 108 28.55 -1.19 -19.60
CA GLN A 108 29.36 -0.42 -20.54
C GLN A 108 28.69 -0.27 -21.91
N GLN A 109 28.04 -1.32 -22.42
CA GLN A 109 27.28 -1.28 -23.66
C GLN A 109 26.10 -0.30 -23.58
N PHE A 110 25.36 -0.28 -22.46
CA PHE A 110 24.32 0.71 -22.22
C PHE A 110 24.86 2.14 -22.27
N MET A 111 26.07 2.38 -21.75
CA MET A 111 26.66 3.73 -21.74
C MET A 111 27.23 4.16 -23.10
N GLN A 112 27.56 3.21 -23.98
CA GLN A 112 28.15 3.48 -25.29
C GLN A 112 27.12 3.55 -26.42
N GLY A 113 25.98 2.89 -26.27
CA GLY A 113 24.90 2.89 -27.27
C GLY A 113 23.71 3.72 -26.82
N GLU A 114 23.42 4.81 -27.55
CA GLU A 114 22.27 5.69 -27.28
C GLU A 114 20.94 4.91 -27.30
N SER A 115 20.71 4.08 -28.33
CA SER A 115 19.48 3.29 -28.45
C SER A 115 19.28 2.29 -27.30
N LEU A 116 20.34 1.65 -26.82
CA LEU A 116 20.25 0.73 -25.68
C LEU A 116 19.95 1.48 -24.38
N TRP A 117 20.48 2.70 -24.23
CA TRP A 117 20.18 3.55 -23.08
C TRP A 117 18.72 4.03 -23.10
N GLU A 118 18.22 4.43 -24.27
CA GLU A 118 16.82 4.81 -24.47
C GLU A 118 15.86 3.69 -24.04
N GLU A 119 16.15 2.42 -24.39
CA GLU A 119 15.37 1.26 -23.91
C GLU A 119 15.37 1.15 -22.38
N GLN A 120 16.48 1.45 -21.70
CA GLN A 120 16.52 1.44 -20.23
C GLN A 120 15.70 2.59 -19.64
N LEU A 121 15.73 3.77 -20.26
CA LEU A 121 14.93 4.92 -19.83
C LEU A 121 13.43 4.68 -20.04
N GLU A 122 13.03 3.98 -21.10
CA GLU A 122 11.63 3.56 -21.27
C GLU A 122 11.15 2.68 -20.10
N GLN A 123 12.01 1.81 -19.58
CA GLN A 123 11.70 1.04 -18.36
C GLN A 123 11.54 1.94 -17.13
N LEU A 124 12.35 2.99 -17.00
CA LEU A 124 12.23 3.98 -15.92
C LEU A 124 10.87 4.71 -15.98
N TYR A 125 10.50 5.21 -17.17
CA TYR A 125 9.25 5.95 -17.37
C TYR A 125 8.02 5.05 -17.18
N SER A 126 8.02 3.86 -17.77
CA SER A 126 6.92 2.90 -17.60
C SER A 126 6.77 2.44 -16.15
N SER A 127 7.88 2.27 -15.42
CA SER A 127 7.84 1.94 -13.99
C SER A 127 7.22 3.08 -13.16
N ARG A 128 7.53 4.34 -13.47
CA ARG A 128 6.90 5.50 -12.82
C ARG A 128 5.39 5.52 -13.07
N GLU A 129 4.99 5.37 -14.33
CA GLU A 129 3.58 5.38 -14.72
C GLU A 129 2.81 4.24 -14.03
N LEU A 130 3.39 3.05 -14.00
CA LEU A 130 2.79 1.89 -13.36
C LEU A 130 2.65 2.09 -11.84
N TRP A 131 3.65 2.68 -11.19
CA TRP A 131 3.58 3.01 -9.77
C TRP A 131 2.48 4.04 -9.50
N GLN A 132 2.37 5.10 -10.32
CA GLN A 132 1.29 6.11 -10.19
C GLN A 132 -0.11 5.51 -10.37
N LYS A 133 -0.28 4.60 -11.34
CA LYS A 133 -1.59 4.06 -11.71
C LYS A 133 -2.04 2.86 -10.89
N LYS A 134 -1.11 1.99 -10.47
CA LYS A 134 -1.42 0.69 -9.87
C LYS A 134 -0.70 0.41 -8.54
N GLY A 135 0.20 1.29 -8.09
CA GLY A 135 0.92 1.13 -6.83
C GLY A 135 2.30 0.47 -6.94
N VAL A 136 3.02 0.44 -5.82
CA VAL A 136 4.44 0.07 -5.76
C VAL A 136 4.68 -1.42 -6.02
N MET A 137 3.79 -2.29 -5.53
CA MET A 137 3.88 -3.74 -5.76
C MET A 137 3.78 -4.09 -7.24
N ALA A 138 2.79 -3.52 -7.94
CA ALA A 138 2.61 -3.75 -9.37
C ALA A 138 3.83 -3.33 -10.18
N MET A 139 4.45 -2.20 -9.80
CA MET A 139 5.70 -1.72 -10.40
C MET A 139 6.86 -2.70 -10.20
N PHE A 140 7.09 -3.16 -8.97
CA PHE A 140 8.18 -4.11 -8.70
C PHE A 140 7.97 -5.48 -9.33
N MET A 141 6.74 -5.98 -9.37
CA MET A 141 6.42 -7.24 -10.06
C MET A 141 6.69 -7.11 -11.56
N ASN A 142 6.30 -6.00 -12.18
CA ASN A 142 6.63 -5.73 -13.58
C ASN A 142 8.14 -5.63 -13.80
N TRP A 143 8.86 -4.91 -12.94
CA TRP A 143 10.32 -4.80 -12.99
C TRP A 143 11.01 -6.17 -12.93
N LEU A 144 10.56 -7.03 -12.02
CA LEU A 144 11.05 -8.39 -11.83
C LEU A 144 10.81 -9.28 -13.06
N HIS A 145 9.65 -9.15 -13.70
CA HIS A 145 9.31 -9.91 -14.92
C HIS A 145 10.02 -9.42 -16.17
N VAL A 146 10.02 -8.10 -16.44
CA VAL A 146 10.64 -7.51 -17.64
C VAL A 146 12.14 -7.82 -17.71
N ARG A 147 12.80 -7.89 -16.54
CA ARG A 147 14.23 -8.22 -16.44
C ARG A 147 14.53 -9.71 -16.22
N ASN A 148 13.51 -10.57 -16.19
CA ASN A 148 13.63 -12.01 -15.91
C ASN A 148 14.48 -12.33 -14.66
N LEU A 149 14.41 -11.47 -13.64
CA LEU A 149 15.27 -11.56 -12.45
C LEU A 149 15.14 -12.89 -11.69
N PRO A 150 13.96 -13.52 -11.55
CA PRO A 150 13.85 -14.79 -10.82
C PRO A 150 14.70 -15.90 -11.43
N SER A 151 14.66 -16.06 -12.76
CA SER A 151 15.52 -17.04 -13.46
C SER A 151 16.98 -16.67 -13.27
N THR A 152 17.34 -15.41 -13.50
CA THR A 152 18.72 -14.93 -13.35
C THR A 152 19.28 -15.14 -11.95
N TRP A 153 18.48 -14.95 -10.90
CA TRP A 153 18.89 -15.19 -9.52
C TRP A 153 19.03 -16.68 -9.21
N LEU A 154 18.09 -17.51 -9.64
CA LEU A 154 18.12 -18.95 -9.38
C LEU A 154 19.23 -19.68 -10.16
N ASP A 155 19.56 -19.22 -11.36
CA ASP A 155 20.61 -19.79 -12.21
C ASP A 155 22.02 -19.38 -11.76
N ASN A 156 22.15 -18.28 -11.01
CA ASN A 156 23.45 -17.75 -10.62
C ASN A 156 23.98 -18.43 -9.34
N GLU A 157 24.89 -19.39 -9.49
CA GLU A 157 25.50 -20.14 -8.38
C GLU A 157 26.23 -19.25 -7.35
N HIS A 158 26.63 -18.03 -7.73
CA HIS A 158 27.36 -17.12 -6.84
C HIS A 158 26.43 -16.27 -5.97
N ILE A 159 25.13 -16.27 -6.25
CA ILE A 159 24.11 -15.53 -5.49
C ILE A 159 23.20 -16.55 -4.83
N GLU A 160 22.83 -16.33 -3.57
CA GLU A 160 21.75 -17.11 -2.95
C GLU A 160 20.42 -16.69 -3.58
N GLY A 161 20.11 -17.24 -4.76
CA GLY A 161 19.00 -16.79 -5.62
C GLY A 161 17.63 -16.81 -4.95
N GLU A 162 17.30 -17.92 -4.29
CA GLU A 162 16.06 -18.08 -3.52
C GLU A 162 15.94 -17.01 -2.42
N ARG A 163 17.05 -16.68 -1.76
CA ARG A 163 17.11 -15.65 -0.74
C ARG A 163 16.90 -14.26 -1.32
N CYS A 164 17.54 -13.96 -2.44
CA CYS A 164 17.38 -12.69 -3.15
C CYS A 164 15.91 -12.47 -3.54
N LEU A 165 15.29 -13.48 -4.14
CA LEU A 165 13.89 -13.45 -4.56
C LEU A 165 12.94 -13.27 -3.36
N THR A 166 13.14 -14.07 -2.31
CA THR A 166 12.31 -14.00 -1.09
C THR A 166 12.41 -12.64 -0.43
N ASN A 167 13.62 -12.09 -0.32
CA ASN A 167 13.83 -10.75 0.25
C ASN A 167 13.17 -9.66 -0.60
N PHE A 168 13.30 -9.74 -1.93
CA PHE A 168 12.72 -8.76 -2.83
C PHE A 168 11.18 -8.74 -2.72
N LEU A 169 10.54 -9.91 -2.77
CA LEU A 169 9.09 -10.02 -2.64
C LEU A 169 8.61 -9.54 -1.26
N HIS A 170 9.31 -9.92 -0.19
CA HIS A 170 8.97 -9.47 1.15
C HIS A 170 9.10 -7.94 1.30
N LEU A 171 10.16 -7.33 0.76
CA LEU A 171 10.30 -5.87 0.75
C LEU A 171 9.20 -5.19 -0.08
N ALA A 172 8.80 -5.78 -1.21
CA ALA A 172 7.71 -5.25 -2.02
C ALA A 172 6.37 -5.29 -1.28
N GLU A 173 6.11 -6.35 -0.49
CA GLU A 173 4.93 -6.46 0.38
C GLU A 173 4.96 -5.39 1.49
N LEU A 174 6.09 -5.26 2.20
CA LEU A 174 6.24 -4.24 3.24
C LEU A 174 6.05 -2.81 2.71
N LEU A 175 6.52 -2.54 1.49
CA LEU A 175 6.30 -1.26 0.82
C LEU A 175 4.85 -1.06 0.40
N GLN A 176 4.16 -2.11 -0.02
CA GLN A 176 2.74 -2.06 -0.34
C GLN A 176 1.92 -1.76 0.91
N ASP A 177 2.22 -2.41 2.03
CA ASP A 177 1.56 -2.15 3.32
C ASP A 177 1.86 -0.73 3.81
N ALA A 178 3.12 -0.28 3.73
CA ALA A 178 3.48 1.10 4.08
C ALA A 178 2.77 2.14 3.19
N SER A 179 2.49 1.81 1.93
CA SER A 179 1.80 2.72 1.00
C SER A 179 0.36 3.03 1.38
N THR A 180 -0.28 2.22 2.24
CA THR A 180 -1.62 2.53 2.75
C THR A 180 -1.61 3.54 3.89
N GLN A 181 -0.46 3.68 4.57
CA GLN A 181 -0.28 4.59 5.71
C GLN A 181 0.38 5.91 5.30
N VAL A 182 1.19 5.88 4.24
CA VAL A 182 1.99 7.02 3.80
C VAL A 182 1.50 7.55 2.47
N GLN A 183 1.30 8.87 2.37
CA GLN A 183 0.85 9.49 1.14
C GLN A 183 2.01 9.77 0.16
N GLY A 184 1.81 9.35 -1.08
CA GLY A 184 2.67 9.68 -2.22
C GLY A 184 3.99 8.90 -2.27
N MET A 185 4.67 9.01 -3.42
CA MET A 185 5.93 8.31 -3.69
C MET A 185 7.07 8.75 -2.78
N GLN A 186 7.22 10.06 -2.55
CA GLN A 186 8.27 10.62 -1.71
C GLN A 186 8.12 10.17 -0.26
N GLY A 187 6.88 10.10 0.25
CA GLY A 187 6.62 9.60 1.59
C GLY A 187 7.08 8.15 1.74
N LEU A 188 6.77 7.28 0.76
CA LEU A 188 7.20 5.88 0.79
C LEU A 188 8.73 5.72 0.71
N ILE A 189 9.40 6.56 -0.07
CA ILE A 189 10.88 6.59 -0.15
C ILE A 189 11.49 7.00 1.18
N SER A 190 10.95 8.05 1.82
CA SER A 190 11.38 8.50 3.15
C SER A 190 11.15 7.42 4.20
N TRP A 191 10.02 6.72 4.14
CA TRP A 191 9.72 5.59 5.01
C TRP A 191 10.76 4.47 4.88
N LEU A 192 11.09 4.07 3.65
CA LEU A 192 12.10 3.04 3.40
C LEU A 192 13.49 3.48 3.87
N SER A 193 13.88 4.72 3.57
CA SER A 193 15.15 5.30 4.03
C SER A 193 15.28 5.27 5.55
N HIS A 194 14.19 5.63 6.26
CA HIS A 194 14.12 5.61 7.70
C HIS A 194 14.20 4.19 8.28
N LYS A 195 13.55 3.20 7.64
CA LYS A 195 13.65 1.79 8.05
C LYS A 195 15.04 1.19 7.80
N ILE A 196 15.73 1.62 6.74
CA ILE A 196 17.12 1.24 6.47
C ILE A 196 18.07 1.85 7.51
N SER A 197 17.84 3.08 7.94
CA SER A 197 18.72 3.76 8.91
C SER A 197 18.51 3.29 10.35
N ILE A 198 17.27 2.96 10.73
CA ILE A 198 16.94 2.47 12.07
C ILE A 198 17.23 0.97 12.17
N ASN A 199 18.31 0.63 12.89
CA ASN A 199 18.75 -0.74 13.17
C ASN A 199 17.89 -1.51 14.19
N LEU A 200 16.57 -1.31 14.22
CA LEU A 200 15.66 -1.99 15.16
C LEU A 200 14.95 -3.16 14.47
N GLY A 201 15.55 -4.35 14.53
CA GLY A 201 14.89 -5.62 14.20
C GLY A 201 13.99 -6.13 15.34
N GLN A 202 13.18 -5.25 15.93
CA GLN A 202 12.33 -5.58 17.09
C GLN A 202 10.97 -6.20 16.70
N GLU A 203 10.50 -5.98 15.47
CA GLU A 203 9.22 -6.51 14.99
C GLU A 203 9.41 -7.77 14.14
N ASP A 204 8.64 -8.84 14.42
CA ASP A 204 8.73 -10.14 13.74
C ASP A 204 8.51 -10.04 12.21
N GLN A 205 7.70 -9.09 11.75
CA GLN A 205 7.47 -8.84 10.32
C GLN A 205 8.70 -8.28 9.58
N GLN A 206 9.69 -7.75 10.31
CA GLN A 206 10.91 -7.19 9.72
C GLN A 206 12.03 -8.24 9.70
N MET A 207 11.78 -9.43 10.23
CA MET A 207 12.70 -10.55 10.18
C MET A 207 12.69 -11.20 8.80
N LEU A 208 13.85 -11.74 8.44
CA LEU A 208 13.98 -12.47 7.20
C LEU A 208 13.13 -13.74 7.23
N ARG A 209 12.30 -13.92 6.19
CA ARG A 209 11.48 -15.13 6.00
C ARG A 209 12.35 -16.34 5.70
N LEU A 210 11.83 -17.52 6.01
CA LEU A 210 12.41 -18.79 5.56
C LEU A 210 12.25 -18.87 4.04
N GLU A 211 13.30 -19.31 3.32
CA GLU A 211 13.26 -19.41 1.86
C GLU A 211 12.32 -20.53 1.37
N SER A 212 12.10 -21.56 2.19
CA SER A 212 11.17 -22.66 1.94
C SER A 212 10.86 -23.44 3.22
N ASP A 213 9.78 -24.23 3.19
CA ASP A 213 9.55 -25.35 4.13
C ASP A 213 10.55 -26.51 3.93
N ALA A 214 11.63 -26.27 3.17
CA ALA A 214 12.53 -27.32 2.78
C ALA A 214 13.23 -27.94 3.99
N ASN A 215 13.63 -29.18 3.75
CA ASN A 215 14.45 -29.96 4.63
C ASN A 215 15.86 -29.32 4.75
N LEU A 216 16.03 -28.33 5.64
CA LEU A 216 17.25 -27.53 5.82
C LEU A 216 17.87 -27.73 7.19
N VAL A 217 19.20 -27.72 7.26
CA VAL A 217 19.93 -27.74 8.54
C VAL A 217 19.70 -26.43 9.28
N GLN A 218 19.31 -26.50 10.56
CA GLN A 218 19.01 -25.33 11.37
C GLN A 218 20.25 -24.81 12.10
N ILE A 219 20.63 -23.56 11.87
CA ILE A 219 21.71 -22.89 12.59
C ILE A 219 21.08 -21.94 13.60
N VAL A 220 21.28 -22.18 14.88
CA VAL A 220 20.60 -21.46 15.97
C VAL A 220 21.62 -21.01 17.01
N THR A 221 21.39 -19.85 17.63
CA THR A 221 22.24 -19.44 18.75
C THR A 221 21.90 -20.22 20.02
N ILE A 222 22.89 -20.51 20.87
CA ILE A 222 22.67 -21.26 22.13
C ILE A 222 21.57 -20.62 23.00
N HIS A 223 21.49 -19.28 23.03
CA HIS A 223 20.44 -18.57 23.77
C HIS A 223 19.04 -18.83 23.21
N LYS A 224 18.88 -18.83 21.87
CA LYS A 224 17.58 -19.09 21.21
C LYS A 224 17.19 -20.56 21.25
N SER A 225 18.13 -21.48 21.44
CA SER A 225 17.80 -22.91 21.52
C SER A 225 17.20 -23.33 22.86
N LYS A 226 17.21 -22.47 23.88
CA LYS A 226 16.60 -22.75 25.18
C LYS A 226 15.11 -23.09 25.02
N GLY A 227 14.73 -24.31 25.40
CA GLY A 227 13.37 -24.83 25.26
C GLY A 227 13.07 -25.53 23.93
N LEU A 228 13.98 -25.48 22.95
CA LEU A 228 13.89 -26.24 21.70
C LEU A 228 14.59 -27.60 21.84
N GLU A 229 14.15 -28.58 21.06
CA GLU A 229 14.72 -29.93 21.01
C GLU A 229 15.01 -30.31 19.56
N TYR A 230 16.14 -30.98 19.33
CA TYR A 230 16.55 -31.48 18.01
C TYR A 230 17.06 -32.92 18.12
N PRO A 231 16.73 -33.81 17.17
CA PRO A 231 17.27 -35.17 17.15
C PRO A 231 18.80 -35.20 17.13
N VAL A 232 19.43 -34.41 16.26
CA VAL A 232 20.88 -34.36 16.12
C VAL A 232 21.40 -32.94 16.29
N VAL A 233 22.33 -32.73 17.21
CA VAL A 233 22.94 -31.41 17.47
C VAL A 233 24.45 -31.44 17.24
N PHE A 234 24.97 -30.42 16.56
CA PHE A 234 26.40 -30.16 16.39
C PHE A 234 26.83 -28.92 17.17
N LEU A 235 27.90 -29.07 17.94
CA LEU A 235 28.56 -28.05 18.77
C LEU A 235 30.00 -27.83 18.29
N PRO A 236 30.22 -27.09 17.18
CA PRO A 236 31.53 -26.95 16.56
C PRO A 236 32.50 -26.02 17.30
N PHE A 237 31.99 -25.14 18.16
CA PHE A 237 32.76 -24.03 18.76
C PHE A 237 32.68 -23.98 20.30
N THR A 238 32.19 -25.02 20.98
CA THR A 238 32.06 -25.03 22.45
C THR A 238 33.40 -25.02 23.18
N TRP A 239 34.49 -25.38 22.50
CA TRP A 239 35.84 -25.25 23.02
C TRP A 239 36.32 -23.79 23.10
N ASP A 240 35.70 -22.85 22.38
CA ASP A 240 36.11 -21.44 22.33
C ASP A 240 35.78 -20.72 23.65
N GLY A 241 36.79 -20.51 24.48
CA GLY A 241 36.70 -19.81 25.77
C GLY A 241 37.02 -18.33 25.64
N LYS A 242 36.26 -17.48 26.35
CA LYS A 242 36.51 -16.04 26.41
C LYS A 242 36.36 -15.56 27.85
N GLU A 243 37.36 -14.84 28.35
CA GLU A 243 37.24 -14.12 29.63
C GLU A 243 36.11 -13.09 29.53
N SER A 244 35.25 -13.03 30.55
CA SER A 244 34.19 -12.03 30.59
C SER A 244 34.80 -10.62 30.64
N SER A 245 34.28 -9.75 29.77
CA SER A 245 34.58 -8.33 29.76
C SER A 245 33.54 -7.50 30.50
N ASP A 246 32.48 -8.13 31.01
CA ASP A 246 31.42 -7.42 31.70
C ASP A 246 31.95 -6.83 32.99
N ALA A 247 31.60 -5.56 33.25
CA ALA A 247 31.97 -4.87 34.48
C ALA A 247 31.06 -5.27 35.65
N LEU A 248 29.85 -5.77 35.35
CA LEU A 248 28.87 -6.19 36.34
C LEU A 248 29.10 -7.66 36.73
N PHE A 249 29.16 -7.93 38.03
CA PHE A 249 29.22 -9.28 38.59
C PHE A 249 28.51 -9.33 39.94
N TYR A 250 28.16 -10.53 40.40
CA TYR A 250 27.56 -10.71 41.71
C TYR A 250 28.65 -10.94 42.75
N ASP A 251 28.68 -10.12 43.79
CA ASP A 251 29.62 -10.29 44.90
C ASP A 251 28.97 -11.13 46.00
N GLU A 252 29.31 -12.42 46.05
CA GLU A 252 28.81 -13.35 47.06
C GLU A 252 29.11 -12.90 48.50
N SER A 253 30.20 -12.16 48.72
CA SER A 253 30.57 -11.69 50.07
C SER A 253 29.65 -10.58 50.58
N GLN A 254 29.00 -9.85 49.67
CA GLN A 254 28.14 -8.70 49.96
C GLN A 254 26.70 -8.90 49.49
N GLU A 255 26.37 -10.10 49.00
CA GLU A 255 25.08 -10.50 48.45
C GLU A 255 24.45 -9.47 47.47
N SER A 256 25.28 -8.77 46.70
CA SER A 256 24.83 -7.65 45.86
C SER A 256 25.54 -7.59 44.52
N LEU A 257 24.85 -7.00 43.53
CA LEU A 257 25.43 -6.74 42.21
C LEU A 257 26.43 -5.58 42.31
N ARG A 258 27.67 -5.81 41.87
CA ARG A 258 28.72 -4.79 41.84
C ARG A 258 29.16 -4.50 40.41
N CYS A 259 29.56 -3.26 40.16
CA CYS A 259 30.13 -2.81 38.89
C CYS A 259 31.59 -2.41 39.10
N ASP A 260 32.51 -3.17 38.52
CA ASP A 260 33.95 -2.95 38.59
C ASP A 260 34.39 -1.90 37.56
N LEU A 261 34.46 -0.64 37.99
CA LEU A 261 34.91 0.47 37.14
C LEU A 261 36.43 0.60 37.06
N VAL A 262 37.16 0.04 38.03
CA VAL A 262 38.62 0.27 38.23
C VAL A 262 39.46 -0.95 37.85
N GLY A 263 38.86 -2.14 37.85
CA GLY A 263 39.50 -3.40 37.46
C GLY A 263 40.00 -4.26 38.63
N ASP A 264 39.68 -3.89 39.88
CA ASP A 264 40.17 -4.54 41.09
C ASP A 264 39.56 -5.94 41.31
N PHE A 265 38.43 -6.23 40.66
CA PHE A 265 37.64 -7.46 40.85
C PHE A 265 37.74 -8.41 39.65
N LYS A 266 38.87 -8.38 38.94
CA LYS A 266 39.06 -9.16 37.69
C LYS A 266 38.81 -10.66 37.87
N GLU A 267 39.28 -11.26 38.96
CA GLU A 267 39.11 -12.70 39.20
C GLU A 267 37.65 -13.10 39.46
N GLN A 268 36.89 -12.29 40.24
CA GLN A 268 35.46 -12.54 40.43
C GLN A 268 34.70 -12.43 39.10
N ARG A 269 35.01 -11.43 38.27
CA ARG A 269 34.36 -11.25 36.96
C ARG A 269 34.62 -12.42 36.00
N ILE A 270 35.85 -12.96 36.01
CA ILE A 270 36.19 -14.16 35.23
C ILE A 270 35.43 -15.37 35.74
N THR A 271 35.33 -15.53 37.06
CA THR A 271 34.64 -16.67 37.70
C THR A 271 33.14 -16.66 37.43
N GLU A 272 32.48 -15.52 37.60
CA GLU A 272 31.05 -15.32 37.28
C GLU A 272 30.79 -15.58 35.78
N GLY A 273 31.64 -15.02 34.92
CA GLY A 273 31.56 -15.25 33.48
C GLY A 273 31.70 -16.71 33.10
N LEU A 274 32.66 -17.43 33.71
CA LEU A 274 32.85 -18.85 33.50
C LEU A 274 31.63 -19.66 33.98
N ALA A 275 31.03 -19.29 35.12
CA ALA A 275 29.82 -19.93 35.62
C ALA A 275 28.65 -19.79 34.62
N GLU A 276 28.48 -18.61 34.02
CA GLU A 276 27.48 -18.40 32.98
C GLU A 276 27.79 -19.20 31.71
N GLU A 277 29.05 -19.25 31.29
CA GLU A 277 29.50 -20.06 30.15
C GLU A 277 29.26 -21.57 30.37
N VAL A 278 29.38 -22.06 31.62
CA VAL A 278 29.02 -23.43 31.99
C VAL A 278 27.51 -23.66 31.88
N ARG A 279 26.67 -22.69 32.29
CA ARG A 279 25.21 -22.77 32.09
C ARG A 279 24.85 -22.81 30.61
N LEU A 280 25.51 -22.01 29.77
CA LEU A 280 25.33 -22.04 28.32
C LEU A 280 25.77 -23.38 27.72
N LEU A 281 26.87 -23.96 28.19
CA LEU A 281 27.32 -25.29 27.76
C LEU A 281 26.27 -26.36 28.12
N TYR A 282 25.71 -26.31 29.33
CA TYR A 282 24.63 -27.20 29.76
C TYR A 282 23.40 -27.06 28.85
N VAL A 283 22.97 -25.83 28.57
CA VAL A 283 21.86 -25.57 27.63
C VAL A 283 22.16 -26.20 26.27
N ALA A 284 23.36 -26.01 25.73
CA ALA A 284 23.76 -26.52 24.42
C ALA A 284 23.78 -28.06 24.35
N LEU A 285 24.36 -28.73 25.36
CA LEU A 285 24.45 -30.19 25.42
C LEU A 285 23.08 -30.85 25.58
N THR A 286 22.16 -30.21 26.29
CA THR A 286 20.81 -30.75 26.57
C THR A 286 19.80 -30.52 25.44
N ARG A 287 20.20 -29.98 24.27
CA ARG A 287 19.28 -29.79 23.13
C ARG A 287 19.11 -31.04 22.26
N ALA A 288 20.05 -31.98 22.32
CA ALA A 288 20.01 -33.20 21.53
C ALA A 288 19.14 -34.26 22.20
N SER A 289 18.21 -34.87 21.45
CA SER A 289 17.46 -36.04 21.95
C SER A 289 18.07 -37.38 21.54
N ALA A 290 18.72 -37.48 20.38
CA ALA A 290 19.35 -38.73 19.92
C ALA A 290 20.88 -38.68 19.91
N LYS A 291 21.49 -37.64 19.31
CA LYS A 291 22.95 -37.57 19.18
C LYS A 291 23.50 -36.15 19.24
N CYS A 292 24.54 -35.95 20.07
CA CYS A 292 25.26 -34.69 20.19
C CYS A 292 26.72 -34.86 19.74
N TYR A 293 27.17 -34.00 18.83
CA TYR A 293 28.55 -33.95 18.35
C TYR A 293 29.25 -32.72 18.92
N VAL A 294 30.33 -32.94 19.67
CA VAL A 294 31.15 -31.86 20.24
C VAL A 294 32.52 -31.86 19.59
N ALA A 295 32.92 -30.73 19.00
CA ALA A 295 34.25 -30.61 18.42
C ALA A 295 35.28 -30.22 19.49
N LEU A 296 36.46 -30.84 19.43
CA LEU A 296 37.60 -30.54 20.29
C LEU A 296 38.87 -30.40 19.43
N PRO A 297 39.74 -29.41 19.70
CA PRO A 297 41.01 -29.28 18.99
C PRO A 297 41.99 -30.42 19.38
N LYS A 298 42.69 -30.96 18.38
CA LYS A 298 43.72 -32.01 18.53
C LYS A 298 45.11 -31.38 18.53
N ASN A 299 46.04 -31.93 19.31
CA ASN A 299 47.47 -31.55 19.35
C ASN A 299 47.71 -30.04 19.57
N VAL A 300 47.24 -29.52 20.71
CA VAL A 300 47.34 -28.10 21.05
C VAL A 300 48.81 -27.73 21.36
N THR A 301 49.52 -27.17 20.39
CA THR A 301 50.89 -26.65 20.55
C THR A 301 50.97 -25.12 20.46
N ASP A 302 49.92 -24.48 19.94
CA ASP A 302 49.83 -23.02 19.80
C ASP A 302 49.52 -22.36 21.16
N LYS A 303 50.39 -21.43 21.58
CA LYS A 303 50.27 -20.70 22.86
C LYS A 303 48.98 -19.87 22.97
N LYS A 304 48.49 -19.30 21.86
CA LYS A 304 47.24 -18.52 21.85
C LYS A 304 46.04 -19.43 22.05
N LEU A 305 46.02 -20.57 21.35
CA LEU A 305 44.96 -21.56 21.50
C LEU A 305 44.94 -22.12 22.92
N MET A 306 46.10 -22.45 23.50
CA MET A 306 46.19 -22.89 24.91
C MET A 306 45.52 -21.90 25.87
N LYS A 307 45.77 -20.59 25.70
CA LYS A 307 45.16 -19.57 26.55
C LYS A 307 43.63 -19.52 26.43
N THR A 308 43.11 -19.66 25.21
CA THR A 308 41.66 -19.74 24.95
C THR A 308 41.03 -20.98 25.61
N LEU A 309 41.71 -22.13 25.55
CA LEU A 309 41.20 -23.39 26.11
C LEU A 309 41.22 -23.41 27.64
N GLN A 310 42.21 -22.77 28.28
CA GLN A 310 42.28 -22.65 29.74
C GLN A 310 41.06 -21.96 30.35
N VAL A 311 40.46 -21.02 29.61
CA VAL A 311 39.27 -20.26 30.05
C VAL A 311 37.97 -20.78 29.42
N SER A 312 38.01 -21.98 28.82
CA SER A 312 36.84 -22.62 28.21
C SER A 312 36.02 -23.38 29.25
N ALA A 313 34.70 -23.15 29.26
CA ALA A 313 33.78 -23.90 30.12
C ALA A 313 33.87 -25.42 29.89
N LEU A 314 34.07 -25.85 28.64
CA LEU A 314 34.18 -27.27 28.30
C LEU A 314 35.42 -27.92 28.95
N TYR A 315 36.57 -27.24 28.87
CA TYR A 315 37.82 -27.73 29.48
C TYR A 315 37.80 -27.61 31.00
N HIS A 316 37.11 -26.61 31.55
CA HIS A 316 36.91 -26.50 32.98
C HIS A 316 36.12 -27.69 33.54
N VAL A 317 35.03 -28.08 32.88
CA VAL A 317 34.18 -29.22 33.30
C VAL A 317 34.91 -30.56 33.12
N LEU A 318 35.61 -30.76 32.00
CA LEU A 318 36.23 -32.05 31.68
C LEU A 318 37.56 -32.31 32.38
N ALA A 319 38.35 -31.27 32.65
CA ALA A 319 39.72 -31.44 33.16
C ALA A 319 40.16 -30.37 34.17
N GLN A 320 39.20 -29.68 34.82
CA GLN A 320 39.49 -28.63 35.80
C GLN A 320 40.43 -27.54 35.23
N GLY A 321 40.32 -27.26 33.93
CA GLY A 321 41.13 -26.26 33.22
C GLY A 321 42.50 -26.77 32.74
N LYS A 322 42.85 -28.04 32.95
CA LYS A 322 44.04 -28.64 32.33
C LYS A 322 43.78 -28.92 30.85
N VAL A 323 44.66 -28.39 30.00
CA VAL A 323 44.54 -28.50 28.53
C VAL A 323 45.39 -29.64 27.96
N GLU A 324 46.52 -29.93 28.61
CA GLU A 324 47.47 -30.98 28.19
C GLU A 324 46.84 -32.37 28.34
N ASP A 325 47.09 -33.24 27.36
CA ASP A 325 46.66 -34.65 27.30
C ASP A 325 45.17 -34.98 27.38
N LEU A 326 44.27 -33.99 27.52
CA LEU A 326 42.82 -34.21 27.62
C LEU A 326 42.25 -35.09 26.50
N THR A 327 42.66 -34.85 25.26
CA THR A 327 42.15 -35.65 24.12
C THR A 327 42.58 -37.11 24.20
N SER A 328 43.81 -37.38 24.63
CA SER A 328 44.33 -38.73 24.84
C SER A 328 43.66 -39.42 26.03
N GLU A 329 43.38 -38.67 27.10
CA GLU A 329 42.67 -39.16 28.28
C GLU A 329 41.21 -39.50 27.97
N LEU A 330 40.49 -38.64 27.24
CA LEU A 330 39.11 -38.91 26.82
C LEU A 330 39.03 -40.12 25.89
N LEU A 331 40.03 -40.28 25.00
CA LEU A 331 40.09 -41.43 24.10
C LEU A 331 40.28 -42.73 24.88
N SER A 332 41.21 -42.77 25.83
CA SER A 332 41.45 -43.97 26.66
C SER A 332 40.25 -44.29 27.56
N GLN A 333 39.62 -43.27 28.15
CA GLN A 333 38.40 -43.43 28.95
C GLN A 333 37.24 -43.97 28.10
N SER A 334 37.06 -43.48 26.87
CA SER A 334 35.97 -43.95 25.99
C SER A 334 36.04 -45.43 25.62
N GLN A 335 37.21 -46.07 25.80
CA GLN A 335 37.41 -47.50 25.54
C GLN A 335 37.06 -48.38 26.76
N LEU A 336 36.83 -47.79 27.93
CA LEU A 336 36.42 -48.52 29.12
C LEU A 336 34.95 -48.94 29.02
N LEU A 337 34.63 -50.13 29.55
CA LEU A 337 33.28 -50.71 29.52
C LEU A 337 32.21 -49.80 30.14
N GLU A 338 32.57 -49.00 31.15
CA GLU A 338 31.67 -48.07 31.84
C GLU A 338 31.16 -46.94 30.94
N TYR A 339 31.97 -46.52 29.95
CA TYR A 339 31.62 -45.45 29.01
C TYR A 339 31.12 -45.97 27.66
N SER A 340 31.05 -47.30 27.50
CA SER A 340 30.57 -47.95 26.29
C SER A 340 29.10 -47.57 26.04
N GLY A 341 28.85 -46.91 24.91
CA GLY A 341 27.51 -46.43 24.54
C GLY A 341 27.12 -45.07 25.13
N ILE A 342 27.95 -44.46 25.99
CA ILE A 342 27.72 -43.11 26.53
C ILE A 342 28.33 -42.04 25.62
N TYR A 343 29.62 -42.18 25.30
CA TYR A 343 30.31 -41.30 24.36
C TYR A 343 31.41 -42.04 23.62
N GLN A 344 31.79 -41.52 22.46
CA GLN A 344 32.90 -42.02 21.66
C GLN A 344 33.75 -40.85 21.21
N VAL A 345 35.07 -41.03 21.25
CA VAL A 345 36.02 -40.08 20.65
C VAL A 345 36.43 -40.62 19.28
N SER A 346 36.18 -39.83 18.25
CA SER A 346 36.58 -40.13 16.86
C SER A 346 37.37 -38.96 16.30
N ASP A 347 38.34 -39.27 15.45
CA ASP A 347 39.02 -38.23 14.66
C ASP A 347 38.03 -37.56 13.69
N MET A 348 38.24 -36.26 13.47
CA MET A 348 37.49 -35.53 12.44
C MET A 348 37.72 -36.19 11.07
N PRO A 349 36.67 -36.40 10.25
CA PRO A 349 36.81 -36.99 8.92
C PRO A 349 37.78 -36.18 8.07
N GLN A 350 38.74 -36.85 7.42
CA GLN A 350 39.71 -36.19 6.53
C GLN A 350 39.11 -35.88 5.15
N GLU A 351 38.14 -36.67 4.70
CA GLU A 351 37.49 -36.50 3.41
C GLU A 351 36.33 -35.50 3.46
N GLN A 352 36.30 -34.60 2.49
CA GLN A 352 35.22 -33.62 2.34
C GLN A 352 34.19 -34.13 1.33
N GLY A 353 33.13 -34.79 1.82
CA GLY A 353 32.01 -35.21 0.96
C GLY A 353 31.10 -34.05 0.52
N VAL A 354 30.45 -34.21 -0.63
CA VAL A 354 29.39 -33.32 -1.15
C VAL A 354 28.05 -34.07 -1.06
N LEU A 355 26.96 -33.36 -0.78
CA LEU A 355 25.62 -33.93 -0.77
C LEU A 355 25.21 -34.29 -2.19
N THR A 356 24.81 -35.53 -2.42
CA THR A 356 24.34 -35.97 -3.74
C THR A 356 22.95 -35.37 -4.00
N LYS A 357 22.88 -34.41 -4.94
CA LYS A 357 21.60 -33.83 -5.39
C LYS A 357 20.87 -34.83 -6.29
N THR A 358 19.70 -35.27 -5.88
CA THR A 358 18.80 -36.03 -6.75
C THR A 358 17.94 -35.03 -7.53
N GLN A 359 18.29 -34.74 -8.78
CA GLN A 359 17.44 -33.90 -9.64
C GLN A 359 16.24 -34.73 -10.10
N VAL A 360 15.05 -34.40 -9.61
CA VAL A 360 13.80 -34.89 -10.19
C VAL A 360 13.40 -33.88 -11.26
N GLN A 361 13.48 -34.27 -12.54
CA GLN A 361 12.87 -33.48 -13.62
C GLN A 361 11.36 -33.48 -13.42
N GLN A 362 10.80 -32.29 -13.21
CA GLN A 362 9.35 -32.09 -13.15
C GLN A 362 8.92 -31.33 -14.40
N ASP A 363 8.05 -31.92 -15.19
CA ASP A 363 7.40 -31.25 -16.32
C ASP A 363 6.32 -30.31 -15.78
N LEU A 364 6.70 -29.05 -15.54
CA LEU A 364 5.80 -28.01 -15.06
C LEU A 364 5.20 -27.24 -16.25
N SER A 365 3.91 -26.89 -16.15
CA SER A 365 3.24 -26.04 -17.12
C SER A 365 2.32 -25.04 -16.42
N VAL A 366 2.18 -23.85 -17.00
CA VAL A 366 1.30 -22.79 -16.48
C VAL A 366 -0.04 -22.85 -17.21
N ARG A 367 -1.15 -22.79 -16.47
CA ARG A 367 -2.49 -22.72 -17.06
C ARG A 367 -2.67 -21.39 -17.80
N THR A 368 -3.01 -21.43 -19.07
CA THR A 368 -3.35 -20.24 -19.85
C THR A 368 -4.83 -19.90 -19.72
N PHE A 369 -5.13 -18.62 -19.51
CA PHE A 369 -6.50 -18.11 -19.49
C PHE A 369 -6.88 -17.60 -20.88
N ASN A 370 -7.81 -18.28 -21.55
CA ASN A 370 -8.29 -17.93 -22.89
C ASN A 370 -9.65 -17.19 -22.87
N GLY A 371 -10.14 -16.79 -21.69
CA GLY A 371 -11.37 -16.02 -21.56
C GLY A 371 -11.15 -14.53 -21.79
N ARG A 372 -12.26 -13.78 -21.87
CA ARG A 372 -12.24 -12.31 -21.91
C ARG A 372 -12.86 -11.77 -20.63
N ILE A 373 -12.10 -10.95 -19.88
CA ILE A 373 -12.63 -10.21 -18.73
C ILE A 373 -13.42 -9.02 -19.27
N LYS A 374 -14.73 -8.97 -19.01
CA LYS A 374 -15.58 -7.83 -19.36
C LYS A 374 -15.24 -6.66 -18.42
N GLN A 375 -14.79 -5.55 -18.99
CA GLN A 375 -14.46 -4.31 -18.26
C GLN A 375 -15.27 -3.11 -18.79
N ASP A 376 -16.30 -3.37 -19.59
CA ASP A 376 -17.10 -2.38 -20.30
C ASP A 376 -18.35 -1.93 -19.54
N TRP A 377 -18.62 -2.47 -18.34
CA TRP A 377 -19.75 -2.06 -17.50
C TRP A 377 -19.26 -1.26 -16.29
N VAL A 378 -19.74 -0.03 -16.14
CA VAL A 378 -19.37 0.86 -15.04
C VAL A 378 -20.60 1.61 -14.49
N MET A 379 -20.54 1.93 -13.20
CA MET A 379 -21.45 2.91 -12.58
C MET A 379 -20.76 4.28 -12.64
N SER A 380 -21.35 5.22 -13.37
CA SER A 380 -20.79 6.56 -13.61
C SER A 380 -21.71 7.65 -13.07
N SER A 381 -21.14 8.82 -12.81
CA SER A 381 -21.86 10.05 -12.46
C SER A 381 -21.54 11.18 -13.43
N PHE A 382 -22.25 12.30 -13.34
CA PHE A 382 -21.95 13.54 -14.06
C PHE A 382 -20.48 13.95 -13.90
N SER A 383 -19.98 14.03 -12.65
CA SER A 383 -18.59 14.42 -12.38
C SER A 383 -17.60 13.46 -13.03
N SER A 384 -17.93 12.18 -13.15
CA SER A 384 -17.07 11.18 -13.82
C SER A 384 -16.98 11.41 -15.35
N LEU A 385 -18.00 11.98 -15.98
CA LEU A 385 -18.04 12.29 -17.42
C LEU A 385 -17.21 13.53 -17.78
N ILE A 386 -17.00 14.45 -16.84
CA ILE A 386 -16.31 15.74 -17.05
C ILE A 386 -14.90 15.77 -16.44
N ARG A 387 -14.53 14.80 -15.60
CA ARG A 387 -13.23 14.69 -14.92
C ARG A 387 -11.99 14.78 -15.82
N HIS A 388 -12.07 14.41 -17.10
CA HIS A 388 -10.96 14.55 -18.06
C HIS A 388 -10.64 16.00 -18.44
N VAL A 389 -11.53 16.95 -18.13
CA VAL A 389 -11.32 18.38 -18.37
C VAL A 389 -10.44 19.01 -17.26
N HIS A 390 -10.33 18.40 -16.06
CA HIS A 390 -9.68 19.06 -14.90
C HIS A 390 -8.67 18.27 -14.01
N VAL A 391 -8.58 16.92 -13.93
CA VAL A 391 -7.60 16.27 -12.98
C VAL A 391 -7.10 14.85 -13.39
N PRO A 392 -5.84 14.41 -13.05
CA PRO A 392 -5.30 13.07 -13.35
C PRO A 392 -5.88 11.90 -12.54
N MET A 393 -5.57 10.70 -13.04
CA MET A 393 -6.12 9.37 -12.72
C MET A 393 -6.01 8.86 -11.26
N SER A 394 -5.39 9.58 -10.33
CA SER A 394 -5.04 9.09 -8.98
C SER A 394 -6.14 9.26 -7.91
N ALA A 395 -7.22 10.02 -8.18
CA ALA A 395 -8.29 10.31 -7.21
C ALA A 395 -9.57 9.45 -7.43
N ARG A 396 -9.40 8.13 -7.63
CA ARG A 396 -10.46 7.24 -8.14
C ARG A 396 -11.32 6.54 -7.08
N LEU A 397 -11.13 6.82 -5.79
CA LEU A 397 -11.84 6.14 -4.71
C LEU A 397 -12.53 7.16 -3.81
N ASN A 398 -13.86 7.25 -3.96
CA ASN A 398 -14.81 7.84 -3.01
C ASN A 398 -14.81 9.37 -2.82
N GLN A 399 -15.04 10.14 -3.89
CA GLN A 399 -15.52 11.52 -3.73
C GLN A 399 -16.60 11.80 -4.79
N ASP A 400 -17.84 11.82 -4.32
CA ASP A 400 -18.97 12.57 -4.92
C ASP A 400 -18.90 14.04 -4.45
N GLU A 401 -17.71 14.52 -4.08
CA GLU A 401 -17.48 15.87 -3.56
C GLU A 401 -17.06 16.79 -4.72
N ASP A 402 -17.65 17.98 -4.76
CA ASP A 402 -17.22 19.10 -5.60
C ASP A 402 -15.77 19.46 -5.29
N GLN A 403 -14.83 18.81 -5.98
CA GLN A 403 -13.44 19.24 -6.03
C GLN A 403 -13.33 20.46 -6.95
N GLU A 404 -13.65 21.64 -6.42
CA GLU A 404 -13.22 22.89 -7.04
C GLU A 404 -11.70 23.04 -6.88
N GLN A 405 -11.02 23.47 -7.95
CA GLN A 405 -9.62 23.86 -7.92
C GLN A 405 -9.41 24.96 -6.88
N THR A 406 -8.53 24.70 -5.92
CA THR A 406 -7.93 25.74 -5.09
C THR A 406 -6.92 26.49 -5.94
N ASP A 407 -7.37 27.46 -6.74
CA ASP A 407 -6.46 28.48 -7.26
C ASP A 407 -6.08 29.39 -6.08
N ILE A 408 -4.92 29.10 -5.51
CA ILE A 408 -4.24 29.99 -4.54
C ILE A 408 -3.59 31.11 -5.36
N GLU A 409 -4.38 31.98 -5.94
CA GLU A 409 -3.94 33.35 -6.22
C GLU A 409 -4.54 34.23 -5.14
N ALA A 410 -3.69 34.76 -4.26
CA ALA A 410 -4.10 35.73 -3.25
C ALA A 410 -4.31 37.10 -3.93
N PRO A 411 -5.54 37.61 -4.09
CA PRO A 411 -5.75 38.96 -4.55
C PRO A 411 -5.64 39.93 -3.36
N ALA A 412 -5.31 41.18 -3.67
CA ALA A 412 -5.18 42.26 -2.71
C ALA A 412 -6.39 42.39 -1.77
N GLN A 413 -6.12 42.63 -0.48
CA GLN A 413 -7.10 42.81 0.59
C GLN A 413 -8.07 43.97 0.29
N LYS A 414 -9.19 43.67 -0.35
CA LYS A 414 -10.46 44.33 -0.07
C LYS A 414 -11.12 43.58 1.09
N GLU A 415 -11.58 44.31 2.10
CA GLU A 415 -12.51 43.75 3.09
C GLU A 415 -13.83 43.46 2.36
N LEU A 416 -13.95 42.24 1.83
CA LEU A 416 -15.22 41.72 1.37
C LEU A 416 -16.18 41.64 2.56
N ALA A 417 -17.47 41.86 2.32
CA ALA A 417 -18.51 41.79 3.34
C ALA A 417 -19.62 40.81 2.92
N GLY A 418 -20.33 40.26 3.90
CA GLY A 418 -21.50 39.40 3.66
C GLY A 418 -21.14 38.08 2.93
N ALA A 419 -22.02 37.65 2.02
CA ALA A 419 -21.89 36.40 1.27
C ALA A 419 -20.58 36.28 0.45
N PHE A 420 -20.02 37.39 -0.04
CA PHE A 420 -18.78 37.39 -0.81
C PHE A 420 -17.54 37.10 0.05
N ALA A 421 -17.61 37.36 1.35
CA ALA A 421 -16.54 37.10 2.31
C ALA A 421 -16.59 35.71 2.94
N PHE A 422 -17.72 35.01 2.81
CA PHE A 422 -17.91 33.66 3.35
C PHE A 422 -16.85 32.69 2.77
N PRO A 423 -16.31 31.73 3.56
CA PRO A 423 -15.26 30.81 3.10
C PRO A 423 -15.59 30.12 1.78
N ARG A 424 -14.54 29.79 1.00
CA ARG A 424 -14.66 29.14 -0.32
C ARG A 424 -14.30 27.66 -0.24
N GLY A 425 -14.70 26.89 -1.25
CA GLY A 425 -14.36 25.47 -1.41
C GLY A 425 -15.41 24.51 -0.84
N ALA A 426 -15.15 23.21 -1.01
CA ALA A 426 -16.11 22.12 -0.81
C ALA A 426 -16.79 22.12 0.57
N HIS A 427 -16.07 22.39 1.66
CA HIS A 427 -16.65 22.42 3.01
C HIS A 427 -17.71 23.52 3.17
N ALA A 428 -17.47 24.70 2.57
CA ALA A 428 -18.41 25.80 2.58
C ALA A 428 -19.60 25.57 1.65
N GLY A 429 -19.38 24.92 0.51
CA GLY A 429 -20.45 24.46 -0.39
C GLY A 429 -21.37 23.45 0.31
N ASN A 430 -20.81 22.35 0.84
CA ASN A 430 -21.58 21.31 1.53
C ASN A 430 -22.38 21.85 2.71
N PHE A 431 -21.84 22.82 3.45
CA PHE A 431 -22.58 23.53 4.49
C PHE A 431 -23.85 24.19 3.95
N LEU A 432 -23.77 24.88 2.79
CA LEU A 432 -24.93 25.57 2.20
C LEU A 432 -25.97 24.59 1.66
N HIS A 433 -25.55 23.49 1.02
CA HIS A 433 -26.47 22.44 0.57
C HIS A 433 -27.21 21.82 1.76
N THR A 434 -26.48 21.36 2.78
CA THR A 434 -27.08 20.78 4.00
C THR A 434 -28.05 21.74 4.68
N LEU A 435 -27.69 23.03 4.76
CA LEU A 435 -28.58 24.04 5.34
C LEU A 435 -29.89 24.18 4.55
N LEU A 436 -29.83 24.22 3.21
CA LEU A 436 -31.01 24.34 2.36
C LEU A 436 -31.86 23.06 2.32
N GLU A 437 -31.25 21.91 2.58
CA GLU A 437 -31.94 20.62 2.72
C GLU A 437 -32.74 20.52 4.02
N GLU A 438 -32.16 20.96 5.14
CA GLU A 438 -32.74 20.79 6.48
C GLU A 438 -33.82 21.83 6.83
N ILE A 439 -33.92 22.94 6.09
CA ILE A 439 -34.89 24.01 6.36
C ILE A 439 -36.20 23.87 5.57
N ASP A 440 -37.27 24.39 6.18
CA ASP A 440 -38.49 24.75 5.47
C ASP A 440 -38.35 26.15 4.87
N PHE A 441 -38.72 26.30 3.60
CA PHE A 441 -38.60 27.60 2.91
C PHE A 441 -39.75 28.55 3.26
N THR A 442 -40.91 28.00 3.65
CA THR A 442 -42.12 28.79 3.95
C THR A 442 -42.08 29.38 5.34
N GLU A 443 -41.63 28.59 6.32
CA GLU A 443 -41.54 28.99 7.72
C GLU A 443 -40.19 28.53 8.30
N LEU A 444 -39.29 29.48 8.53
CA LEU A 444 -37.98 29.18 9.11
C LEU A 444 -38.15 28.64 10.54
N PRO A 445 -37.35 27.63 10.95
CA PRO A 445 -37.46 27.01 12.26
C PRO A 445 -37.18 28.00 13.41
N GLU A 446 -37.88 27.83 14.55
CA GLU A 446 -37.68 28.69 15.75
C GLU A 446 -36.26 28.61 16.31
N ASP A 447 -35.59 27.47 16.10
CA ASP A 447 -34.21 27.16 16.50
C ASP A 447 -33.18 27.33 15.38
N LEU A 448 -33.48 28.11 14.32
CA LEU A 448 -32.59 28.36 13.18
C LEU A 448 -31.15 28.74 13.59
N ASP A 449 -30.99 29.54 14.64
CA ASP A 449 -29.67 29.97 15.13
C ASP A 449 -28.85 28.81 15.68
N GLN A 450 -29.52 27.86 16.34
CA GLN A 450 -28.90 26.65 16.83
C GLN A 450 -28.52 25.75 15.64
N LEU A 451 -29.43 25.54 14.69
CA LEU A 451 -29.19 24.75 13.49
C LEU A 451 -27.96 25.26 12.70
N ILE A 452 -27.92 26.55 12.40
CA ILE A 452 -26.79 27.16 11.66
C ILE A 452 -25.50 27.00 12.45
N THR A 453 -25.51 27.19 13.78
CA THR A 453 -24.31 27.06 14.62
C THR A 453 -23.79 25.61 14.66
N GLU A 454 -24.68 24.64 14.76
CA GLU A 454 -24.34 23.22 14.71
C GLU A 454 -23.73 22.83 13.36
N LEU A 455 -24.33 23.30 12.25
CA LEU A 455 -23.79 23.07 10.90
C LEU A 455 -22.45 23.78 10.69
N LEU A 456 -22.27 25.04 11.13
CA LEU A 456 -20.99 25.74 11.05
C LEU A 456 -19.90 24.95 11.77
N THR A 457 -20.22 24.42 12.96
CA THR A 457 -19.28 23.58 13.73
C THR A 457 -18.98 22.27 13.02
N ARG A 458 -19.99 21.60 12.48
CA ARG A 458 -19.87 20.32 11.73
C ARG A 458 -18.94 20.45 10.52
N PHE A 459 -19.03 21.56 9.80
CA PHE A 459 -18.22 21.83 8.61
C PHE A 459 -16.92 22.60 8.90
N SER A 460 -16.54 22.76 10.17
CA SER A 460 -15.32 23.47 10.62
C SER A 460 -15.23 24.93 10.14
N ILE A 461 -16.37 25.64 10.12
CA ILE A 461 -16.48 27.06 9.80
C ILE A 461 -16.65 27.84 11.11
N GLU A 462 -15.98 28.99 11.22
CA GLU A 462 -16.02 29.80 12.43
C GLU A 462 -17.44 30.33 12.73
N SER A 463 -17.84 30.28 14.00
CA SER A 463 -19.20 30.64 14.44
C SER A 463 -19.56 32.13 14.26
N HIS A 464 -18.56 33.00 14.06
CA HIS A 464 -18.81 34.42 13.80
C HIS A 464 -19.58 34.68 12.50
N TRP A 465 -19.66 33.69 11.59
CA TRP A 465 -20.43 33.75 10.35
C TRP A 465 -21.95 33.62 10.52
N LEU A 466 -22.45 33.24 11.70
CA LEU A 466 -23.87 33.03 11.96
C LEU A 466 -24.76 34.16 11.43
N GLN A 467 -24.45 35.41 11.78
CA GLN A 467 -25.29 36.55 11.38
C GLN A 467 -25.25 36.80 9.86
N VAL A 468 -24.11 36.54 9.22
CA VAL A 468 -23.97 36.67 7.77
C VAL A 468 -24.80 35.61 7.06
N VAL A 469 -24.74 34.36 7.52
CA VAL A 469 -25.52 33.25 6.95
C VAL A 469 -27.02 33.50 7.10
N LYS A 470 -27.50 34.03 8.23
CA LYS A 470 -28.92 34.35 8.42
C LYS A 470 -29.44 35.38 7.41
N VAL A 471 -28.70 36.49 7.24
CA VAL A 471 -29.06 37.53 6.27
C VAL A 471 -29.02 36.96 4.86
N TRP A 472 -27.96 36.21 4.54
CA TRP A 472 -27.79 35.61 3.23
C TRP A 472 -28.87 34.56 2.93
N LEU A 473 -29.29 33.77 3.91
CA LEU A 473 -30.38 32.81 3.77
C LEU A 473 -31.69 33.53 3.42
N ASN A 474 -31.98 34.67 4.06
CA ASN A 474 -33.14 35.48 3.68
C ASN A 474 -33.04 35.98 2.23
N ASP A 475 -31.87 36.45 1.81
CA ASP A 475 -31.62 36.85 0.42
C ASP A 475 -31.85 35.70 -0.57
N ILE A 476 -31.37 34.49 -0.25
CA ILE A 476 -31.55 33.28 -1.07
C ILE A 476 -33.05 32.93 -1.18
N LEU A 477 -33.78 32.95 -0.07
CA LEU A 477 -35.18 32.51 -0.05
C LEU A 477 -36.14 33.51 -0.72
N GLN A 478 -35.85 34.80 -0.63
CA GLN A 478 -36.68 35.89 -1.16
C GLN A 478 -36.28 36.36 -2.56
N ALA A 479 -35.14 35.92 -3.09
CA ALA A 479 -34.72 36.28 -4.43
C ALA A 479 -35.79 35.86 -5.46
N PRO A 480 -36.31 36.79 -6.28
CA PRO A 480 -37.31 36.47 -7.30
C PRO A 480 -36.64 35.65 -8.41
N LEU A 481 -37.17 34.46 -8.65
CA LEU A 481 -36.72 33.55 -9.72
C LEU A 481 -37.31 34.00 -11.05
N SER A 482 -36.45 34.14 -12.05
CA SER A 482 -36.87 34.44 -13.42
C SER A 482 -37.79 33.34 -13.97
N THR A 483 -39.07 33.65 -14.20
CA THR A 483 -40.00 32.77 -14.93
C THR A 483 -40.15 33.32 -16.35
N ARG A 484 -39.58 32.64 -17.35
CA ARG A 484 -39.84 32.96 -18.76
C ARG A 484 -40.92 32.02 -19.27
N ASP A 485 -42.11 32.55 -19.55
CA ASP A 485 -43.11 31.84 -20.35
C ASP A 485 -42.72 31.87 -21.85
N VAL A 486 -43.21 30.89 -22.61
CA VAL A 486 -42.98 30.72 -24.07
C VAL A 486 -43.46 31.95 -24.87
N ALA A 487 -44.30 32.80 -24.28
CA ALA A 487 -44.81 34.04 -24.84
C ALA A 487 -44.14 35.33 -24.31
N GLY A 488 -43.16 35.25 -23.40
CA GLY A 488 -42.39 36.40 -22.92
C GLY A 488 -43.13 37.37 -21.97
N ASN A 489 -44.22 36.94 -21.34
CA ASN A 489 -44.90 37.72 -20.31
C ASN A 489 -44.37 37.35 -18.91
N GLU A 490 -44.15 38.36 -18.07
CA GLU A 490 -43.89 38.16 -16.63
C GLU A 490 -45.15 37.60 -15.97
N GLN A 491 -45.06 36.38 -15.44
CA GLN A 491 -46.05 35.81 -14.52
C GLN A 491 -45.64 36.09 -13.07
N ASP A 492 -46.56 35.82 -12.14
CA ASP A 492 -46.39 35.96 -10.68
C ASP A 492 -44.96 35.62 -10.18
N SER A 493 -44.46 36.42 -9.25
CA SER A 493 -43.10 36.31 -8.71
C SER A 493 -42.90 34.96 -7.99
N LEU A 494 -42.21 34.02 -8.65
CA LEU A 494 -41.73 32.77 -8.04
C LEU A 494 -40.53 33.08 -7.14
N ALA A 495 -40.52 32.56 -5.91
CA ALA A 495 -39.36 32.61 -5.02
C ALA A 495 -39.25 31.29 -4.26
N LEU A 496 -38.10 30.96 -3.67
CA LEU A 496 -37.99 29.70 -2.91
C LEU A 496 -38.92 29.70 -1.70
N GLN A 497 -39.13 30.86 -1.06
CA GLN A 497 -40.05 31.01 0.07
C GLN A 497 -41.52 30.66 -0.27
N SER A 498 -41.93 30.69 -1.53
CA SER A 498 -43.29 30.32 -1.92
C SER A 498 -43.50 28.81 -2.12
N LEU A 499 -42.44 27.99 -1.97
CA LEU A 499 -42.49 26.55 -2.20
C LEU A 499 -42.81 25.79 -0.92
N THR A 500 -44.00 25.20 -0.84
CA THR A 500 -44.44 24.36 0.27
C THR A 500 -43.78 22.98 0.25
N GLN A 501 -43.70 22.31 1.40
CA GLN A 501 -43.08 20.98 1.54
C GLN A 501 -43.68 19.91 0.62
N ASP A 502 -45.00 19.94 0.39
CA ASP A 502 -45.69 18.98 -0.47
C ASP A 502 -45.41 19.19 -1.97
N LYS A 503 -44.79 20.32 -2.32
CA LYS A 503 -44.44 20.72 -3.68
C LYS A 503 -42.94 20.67 -3.94
N LYS A 504 -42.14 20.16 -3.00
CA LYS A 504 -40.71 19.98 -3.17
C LYS A 504 -40.26 18.55 -2.88
N LEU A 505 -39.19 18.16 -3.56
CA LEU A 505 -38.45 16.92 -3.34
C LEU A 505 -36.97 17.29 -3.31
N VAL A 506 -36.37 17.17 -2.13
CA VAL A 506 -34.97 17.49 -1.85
C VAL A 506 -34.10 16.26 -2.10
N GLU A 507 -32.89 16.45 -2.63
CA GLU A 507 -31.89 15.41 -2.91
C GLU A 507 -32.46 14.16 -3.61
N MET A 508 -33.14 14.37 -4.74
CA MET A 508 -33.65 13.23 -5.49
C MET A 508 -32.49 12.46 -6.12
N GLU A 509 -32.22 11.26 -5.60
CA GLU A 509 -31.32 10.29 -6.21
C GLU A 509 -31.99 9.62 -7.43
N PHE A 510 -31.25 9.50 -8.53
CA PHE A 510 -31.69 8.76 -9.70
C PHE A 510 -30.65 7.77 -10.21
N TYR A 511 -31.16 6.70 -10.81
CA TYR A 511 -30.37 5.71 -11.54
C TYR A 511 -31.05 5.39 -12.85
N PHE A 512 -30.29 5.39 -13.94
CA PHE A 512 -30.80 4.82 -15.17
C PHE A 512 -29.74 4.08 -16.00
N PRO A 513 -30.17 3.01 -16.70
CA PRO A 513 -29.25 2.22 -17.52
C PRO A 513 -28.80 3.00 -18.75
N VAL A 514 -27.53 2.78 -19.11
CA VAL A 514 -26.89 3.28 -20.32
C VAL A 514 -26.36 2.07 -21.09
N SER A 515 -26.96 1.74 -22.22
CA SER A 515 -26.50 0.65 -23.08
C SER A 515 -25.20 1.04 -23.78
N ARG A 516 -25.18 2.27 -24.32
CA ARG A 516 -24.03 2.88 -24.97
C ARG A 516 -24.20 4.39 -25.00
N LEU A 517 -23.17 5.12 -24.60
CA LEU A 517 -23.06 6.55 -24.84
C LEU A 517 -21.59 6.87 -25.15
N ASN A 518 -21.31 7.51 -26.28
CA ASN A 518 -19.96 7.97 -26.59
C ASN A 518 -19.93 9.51 -26.63
N ALA A 519 -18.77 10.09 -26.35
CA ALA A 519 -18.64 11.54 -26.25
C ALA A 519 -18.89 12.26 -27.58
N GLN A 520 -18.61 11.63 -28.73
CA GLN A 520 -18.80 12.24 -30.05
C GLN A 520 -20.29 12.47 -30.35
N ASP A 521 -21.10 11.42 -30.23
CA ASP A 521 -22.54 11.47 -30.47
C ASP A 521 -23.22 12.43 -29.46
N PHE A 522 -22.78 12.38 -28.20
CA PHE A 522 -23.29 13.25 -27.15
C PHE A 522 -22.98 14.74 -27.42
N ASN A 523 -21.73 15.07 -27.75
CA ASN A 523 -21.34 16.43 -28.11
C ASN A 523 -22.04 16.91 -29.39
N HIS A 524 -22.25 16.04 -30.38
CA HIS A 524 -22.98 16.39 -31.60
C HIS A 524 -24.42 16.80 -31.26
N LEU A 525 -25.08 16.05 -30.39
CA LEU A 525 -26.43 16.34 -29.95
C LEU A 525 -26.51 17.66 -29.17
N LEU A 526 -25.58 17.92 -28.25
CA LEU A 526 -25.52 19.19 -27.50
C LEU A 526 -25.26 20.40 -28.41
N ASN A 527 -24.42 20.24 -29.44
CA ASN A 527 -24.16 21.31 -30.42
C ASN A 527 -25.38 21.59 -31.31
N GLN A 528 -26.23 20.59 -31.57
CA GLN A 528 -27.46 20.76 -32.33
C GLN A 528 -28.54 21.51 -31.52
N TYR A 529 -28.55 21.32 -30.20
CA TYR A 529 -29.50 21.94 -29.27
C TYR A 529 -28.76 22.65 -28.12
N PRO A 530 -28.11 23.79 -28.40
CA PRO A 530 -27.29 24.47 -27.41
C PRO A 530 -28.14 25.01 -26.24
N CYS A 531 -27.74 24.69 -25.01
CA CYS A 531 -28.37 25.20 -23.79
C CYS A 531 -27.76 26.54 -23.33
N LEU A 532 -26.57 26.88 -23.82
CA LEU A 532 -25.83 28.09 -23.44
C LEU A 532 -25.67 29.05 -24.62
N GLU A 533 -25.63 30.35 -24.32
CA GLU A 533 -25.35 31.42 -25.29
C GLU A 533 -23.84 31.63 -25.54
N VAL A 534 -22.98 30.82 -24.92
CA VAL A 534 -21.51 30.91 -25.00
C VAL A 534 -20.91 29.62 -25.57
N PRO A 535 -19.71 29.66 -26.17
CA PRO A 535 -19.02 28.47 -26.65
C PRO A 535 -18.72 27.48 -25.51
N THR A 536 -18.97 26.19 -25.75
CA THR A 536 -18.67 25.10 -24.81
C THR A 536 -17.51 24.25 -25.30
N LYS A 537 -16.60 23.87 -24.38
CA LYS A 537 -15.57 22.85 -24.67
C LYS A 537 -16.24 21.48 -24.80
N PRO A 538 -15.87 20.60 -25.74
CA PRO A 538 -16.46 19.27 -25.87
C PRO A 538 -16.19 18.40 -24.63
N THR A 539 -17.12 17.51 -24.26
CA THR A 539 -16.85 16.48 -23.25
C THR A 539 -15.89 15.45 -23.82
N ASP A 540 -14.99 14.93 -23.00
CA ASP A 540 -14.08 13.84 -23.39
C ASP A 540 -14.21 12.67 -22.41
N PHE A 541 -15.01 11.67 -22.80
CA PHE A 541 -15.16 10.44 -22.04
C PHE A 541 -15.15 9.23 -22.97
N ARG A 542 -14.54 8.14 -22.48
CA ARG A 542 -14.60 6.84 -23.15
C ARG A 542 -16.04 6.32 -23.13
N GLN A 543 -16.43 5.55 -24.16
CA GLN A 543 -17.75 4.93 -24.26
C GLN A 543 -18.26 4.42 -22.90
N LEU A 544 -19.37 5.01 -22.46
CA LEU A 544 -20.07 4.65 -21.24
C LEU A 544 -21.06 3.53 -21.54
N LYS A 545 -21.01 2.48 -20.73
CA LYS A 545 -22.00 1.41 -20.67
C LYS A 545 -22.13 0.97 -19.22
N GLY A 546 -23.37 0.84 -18.74
CA GLY A 546 -23.69 0.49 -17.37
C GLY A 546 -24.80 1.34 -16.78
N MET A 547 -24.53 2.04 -15.68
CA MET A 547 -25.53 2.86 -14.98
C MET A 547 -25.03 4.30 -14.84
N LEU A 548 -25.92 5.26 -15.05
CA LEU A 548 -25.69 6.65 -14.68
C LEU A 548 -26.44 6.94 -13.38
N LYS A 549 -25.71 7.46 -12.38
CA LYS A 549 -26.26 7.94 -11.11
C LYS A 549 -26.11 9.45 -10.97
N GLY A 550 -26.99 10.07 -10.19
CA GLY A 550 -26.87 11.47 -9.81
C GLY A 550 -27.88 11.85 -8.72
N PHE A 551 -27.68 13.05 -8.17
CA PHE A 551 -28.53 13.65 -7.15
C PHE A 551 -28.95 15.03 -7.65
N VAL A 552 -30.24 15.32 -7.60
CA VAL A 552 -30.78 16.65 -7.90
C VAL A 552 -31.07 17.35 -6.58
N ASP A 553 -30.44 18.49 -6.30
CA ASP A 553 -30.57 19.18 -5.01
C ASP A 553 -32.04 19.45 -4.68
N LEU A 554 -32.79 20.00 -5.64
CA LEU A 554 -34.19 20.30 -5.46
C LEU A 554 -34.99 20.07 -6.74
N ILE A 555 -36.10 19.34 -6.61
CA ILE A 555 -37.17 19.30 -7.60
C ILE A 555 -38.39 19.95 -6.97
N PHE A 556 -39.04 20.85 -7.68
CA PHE A 556 -40.26 21.47 -7.16
C PHE A 556 -41.33 21.62 -8.25
N GLU A 557 -42.58 21.71 -7.80
CA GLU A 557 -43.73 21.98 -8.66
C GLU A 557 -44.21 23.42 -8.47
N TRP A 558 -44.39 24.14 -9.58
CA TRP A 558 -44.99 25.44 -9.60
C TRP A 558 -45.99 25.53 -10.75
N GLN A 559 -47.25 25.88 -10.43
CA GLN A 559 -48.33 26.03 -11.40
C GLN A 559 -48.51 24.82 -12.34
N GLY A 560 -48.34 23.59 -11.82
CA GLY A 560 -48.46 22.34 -12.60
C GLY A 560 -47.23 21.96 -13.42
N GLN A 561 -46.14 22.74 -13.34
CA GLN A 561 -44.87 22.46 -13.99
C GLN A 561 -43.81 22.04 -12.97
N TYR A 562 -42.97 21.07 -13.35
CA TYR A 562 -41.88 20.56 -12.53
C TYR A 562 -40.54 21.13 -12.97
N PHE A 563 -39.77 21.60 -12.00
CA PHE A 563 -38.48 22.25 -12.21
C PHE A 563 -37.38 21.50 -11.48
N ILE A 564 -36.17 21.57 -12.05
CA ILE A 564 -34.93 21.19 -11.39
C ILE A 564 -34.29 22.45 -10.85
N LEU A 565 -33.67 22.38 -9.68
CA LEU A 565 -32.88 23.45 -9.13
C LEU A 565 -31.61 22.86 -8.53
N ASP A 566 -30.49 23.48 -8.88
CA ASP A 566 -29.16 23.15 -8.40
C ASP A 566 -28.53 24.36 -7.73
N TYR A 567 -28.02 24.20 -6.51
CA TYR A 567 -27.36 25.25 -5.77
C TYR A 567 -25.86 25.25 -6.09
N LYS A 568 -25.29 26.43 -6.28
CA LYS A 568 -23.89 26.62 -6.67
C LYS A 568 -23.20 27.61 -5.74
N SER A 569 -22.15 27.17 -5.06
CA SER A 569 -21.35 28.00 -4.15
C SER A 569 -20.19 28.72 -4.84
N ASN A 570 -20.04 28.57 -6.17
CA ASN A 570 -18.93 29.07 -6.96
C ASN A 570 -18.73 30.58 -6.76
N TYR A 571 -17.46 30.99 -6.78
CA TYR A 571 -17.07 32.39 -6.67
C TYR A 571 -16.84 33.00 -8.05
N LEU A 572 -17.72 33.91 -8.49
CA LEU A 572 -17.58 34.60 -9.78
C LEU A 572 -16.97 36.00 -9.66
N GLY A 573 -16.89 36.54 -8.44
CA GLY A 573 -16.30 37.85 -8.15
C GLY A 573 -16.78 38.47 -6.84
N ASP A 574 -16.38 39.73 -6.63
CA ASP A 574 -16.46 40.44 -5.34
C ASP A 574 -17.81 41.14 -5.07
N ASP A 575 -18.70 41.20 -6.06
CA ASP A 575 -19.98 41.92 -5.99
C ASP A 575 -21.06 41.25 -6.84
N TYR A 576 -22.30 41.75 -6.75
CA TYR A 576 -23.44 41.23 -7.50
C TYR A 576 -23.26 41.35 -9.03
N ALA A 577 -22.57 42.39 -9.53
CA ALA A 577 -22.38 42.58 -10.96
C ALA A 577 -21.52 41.47 -11.58
N ALA A 578 -20.61 40.87 -10.79
CA ALA A 578 -19.86 39.68 -11.18
C ALA A 578 -20.74 38.44 -11.43
N TYR A 579 -21.99 38.43 -10.95
CA TYR A 579 -22.95 37.33 -11.13
C TYR A 579 -24.05 37.66 -12.14
N HIS A 580 -23.80 38.60 -13.05
CA HIS A 580 -24.72 38.90 -14.15
C HIS A 580 -24.84 37.74 -15.16
N LYS A 581 -25.85 37.83 -16.04
CA LYS A 581 -26.22 36.79 -17.02
C LYS A 581 -25.05 36.21 -17.84
N ILE A 582 -24.10 37.03 -18.29
CA ILE A 582 -22.98 36.51 -19.10
C ILE A 582 -22.01 35.72 -18.23
N ALA A 583 -21.69 36.21 -17.04
CA ALA A 583 -20.80 35.51 -16.11
C ALA A 583 -21.39 34.16 -15.65
N THR A 584 -22.71 34.08 -15.40
CA THR A 584 -23.34 32.79 -15.06
C THR A 584 -23.31 31.83 -16.26
N HIS A 585 -23.47 32.31 -17.49
CA HIS A 585 -23.28 31.47 -18.69
C HIS A 585 -21.84 30.97 -18.86
N GLU A 586 -20.84 31.82 -18.60
CA GLU A 586 -19.43 31.45 -18.66
C GLU A 586 -19.11 30.38 -17.61
N ALA A 587 -19.56 30.56 -16.37
CA ALA A 587 -19.41 29.58 -15.29
C ALA A 587 -20.09 28.24 -15.62
N MET A 588 -21.31 28.29 -16.16
CA MET A 588 -22.02 27.09 -16.64
C MET A 588 -21.23 26.34 -17.71
N SER A 589 -20.57 27.06 -18.63
CA SER A 589 -19.73 26.47 -19.69
C SER A 589 -18.42 25.91 -19.14
N GLU A 590 -17.76 26.61 -18.23
CA GLU A 590 -16.48 26.22 -17.65
C GLU A 590 -16.57 24.90 -16.88
N HIS A 591 -17.60 24.78 -16.04
CA HIS A 591 -17.85 23.58 -15.24
C HIS A 591 -18.70 22.52 -15.95
N ARG A 592 -19.11 22.78 -17.20
CA ARG A 592 -20.01 21.93 -17.99
C ARG A 592 -21.33 21.59 -17.29
N TYR A 593 -21.87 22.53 -16.51
CA TYR A 593 -23.18 22.39 -15.88
C TYR A 593 -24.33 22.32 -16.91
N ASP A 594 -24.10 22.72 -18.17
CA ASP A 594 -25.01 22.43 -19.29
C ASP A 594 -25.28 20.94 -19.46
N VAL A 595 -24.25 20.10 -19.30
CA VAL A 595 -24.38 18.64 -19.36
C VAL A 595 -25.16 18.12 -18.15
N GLN A 596 -24.93 18.72 -16.98
CA GLN A 596 -25.64 18.36 -15.74
C GLN A 596 -27.13 18.63 -15.90
N LEU A 597 -27.48 19.83 -16.37
CA LEU A 597 -28.85 20.25 -16.64
C LEU A 597 -29.56 19.26 -17.57
N VAL A 598 -28.93 18.87 -18.67
CA VAL A 598 -29.51 17.95 -19.66
C VAL A 598 -29.71 16.56 -19.07
N ILE A 599 -28.73 16.04 -18.32
CA ILE A 599 -28.83 14.73 -17.66
C ILE A 599 -29.93 14.73 -16.59
N TYR A 600 -30.00 15.78 -15.77
CA TYR A 600 -30.99 15.90 -14.70
C TYR A 600 -32.39 16.07 -15.29
N THR A 601 -32.51 16.85 -16.37
CA THR A 601 -33.76 17.00 -17.13
C THR A 601 -34.22 15.66 -17.70
N LEU A 602 -33.31 14.85 -18.24
CA LEU A 602 -33.66 13.50 -18.70
C LEU A 602 -34.12 12.60 -17.54
N ALA A 603 -33.46 12.68 -16.38
CA ALA A 603 -33.85 11.92 -15.19
C ALA A 603 -35.27 12.30 -14.74
N LEU A 604 -35.56 13.59 -14.62
CA LEU A 604 -36.89 14.09 -14.26
C LEU A 604 -37.92 13.75 -15.33
N HIS A 605 -37.60 13.92 -16.61
CA HIS A 605 -38.47 13.53 -17.74
C HIS A 605 -38.89 12.06 -17.64
N ARG A 606 -37.93 11.15 -17.40
CA ARG A 606 -38.21 9.71 -17.23
C ARG A 606 -39.07 9.45 -15.99
N LEU A 607 -38.79 10.14 -14.88
CA LEU A 607 -39.56 9.99 -13.64
C LEU A 607 -41.02 10.44 -13.82
N LEU A 608 -41.24 11.64 -14.37
CA LEU A 608 -42.58 12.18 -14.58
C LEU A 608 -43.38 11.32 -15.55
N LYS A 609 -42.76 10.82 -16.62
CA LYS A 609 -43.38 9.89 -17.57
C LYS A 609 -43.82 8.57 -16.92
N LEU A 610 -43.18 8.16 -15.83
CA LEU A 610 -43.57 6.97 -15.06
C LEU A 610 -44.66 7.25 -14.00
N ARG A 611 -44.82 8.51 -13.59
CA ARG A 611 -45.70 8.89 -12.47
C ARG A 611 -46.99 9.59 -12.90
N ILE A 612 -46.96 10.32 -14.01
CA ILE A 612 -48.09 11.10 -14.53
C ILE A 612 -48.65 10.37 -15.76
N THR A 613 -49.91 9.99 -15.71
CA THR A 613 -50.57 9.16 -16.75
C THR A 613 -50.63 9.87 -18.11
N ASP A 614 -50.93 11.17 -18.13
CA ASP A 614 -51.03 12.01 -19.34
C ASP A 614 -49.84 12.98 -19.46
N TYR A 615 -48.64 12.49 -19.14
CA TYR A 615 -47.43 13.32 -19.18
C TYR A 615 -47.13 13.84 -20.59
N ASP A 616 -46.99 15.16 -20.69
CA ASP A 616 -46.45 15.88 -21.85
C ASP A 616 -45.31 16.80 -21.40
N TYR A 617 -44.19 16.77 -22.12
CA TYR A 617 -43.00 17.54 -21.79
C TYR A 617 -43.23 19.05 -21.86
N ASP A 618 -43.94 19.53 -22.87
CA ASP A 618 -44.14 20.95 -23.11
C ASP A 618 -45.08 21.56 -22.07
N VAL A 619 -46.02 20.75 -21.56
CA VAL A 619 -46.97 21.12 -20.49
C VAL A 619 -46.35 21.01 -19.11
N HIS A 620 -45.71 19.88 -18.75
CA HIS A 620 -45.35 19.57 -17.37
C HIS A 620 -43.89 19.87 -17.03
N MET A 621 -42.97 19.97 -18.00
CA MET A 621 -41.58 20.32 -17.72
C MET A 621 -41.42 21.84 -17.67
N GLY A 622 -40.97 22.37 -16.55
CA GLY A 622 -40.72 23.80 -16.35
C GLY A 622 -39.32 24.24 -16.77
N GLY A 623 -38.31 23.38 -16.60
CA GLY A 623 -36.92 23.67 -16.93
C GLY A 623 -35.99 23.45 -15.73
N GLY A 624 -34.80 24.05 -15.78
CA GLY A 624 -33.82 23.96 -14.69
C GLY A 624 -33.24 25.32 -14.29
N TYR A 625 -33.08 25.50 -12.99
CA TYR A 625 -32.44 26.64 -12.35
C TYR A 625 -31.07 26.24 -11.81
N TYR A 626 -30.06 27.08 -12.06
CA TYR A 626 -28.76 27.01 -11.39
C TYR A 626 -28.58 28.30 -10.62
N LEU A 627 -28.54 28.19 -9.29
CA LEU A 627 -28.51 29.31 -8.38
C LEU A 627 -27.11 29.47 -7.78
N PHE A 628 -26.35 30.43 -8.31
CA PHE A 628 -25.08 30.86 -7.75
C PHE A 628 -25.35 31.70 -6.49
N LEU A 629 -25.37 31.03 -5.34
CA LEU A 629 -25.92 31.53 -4.09
C LEU A 629 -25.34 32.89 -3.67
N ARG A 630 -24.04 33.13 -3.93
CA ARG A 630 -23.35 34.37 -3.55
C ARG A 630 -23.86 35.60 -4.30
N GLY A 631 -24.43 35.41 -5.48
CA GLY A 631 -24.98 36.48 -6.31
C GLY A 631 -26.47 36.74 -6.09
N LEU A 632 -27.15 35.95 -5.25
CA LEU A 632 -28.57 36.12 -4.98
C LEU A 632 -28.82 37.26 -3.99
N LYS A 633 -29.87 38.04 -4.25
CA LYS A 633 -30.25 39.20 -3.43
C LYS A 633 -31.76 39.29 -3.31
N ALA A 634 -32.27 39.62 -2.12
CA ALA A 634 -33.67 39.99 -1.97
C ALA A 634 -34.01 41.22 -2.84
N ASP A 635 -35.24 41.25 -3.36
CA ASP A 635 -35.82 42.34 -4.15
C ASP A 635 -35.18 42.64 -5.52
N ASP A 636 -34.29 41.77 -6.04
CA ASP A 636 -33.70 41.94 -7.38
C ASP A 636 -34.65 41.49 -8.51
N ASN A 637 -35.71 42.28 -8.73
CA ASN A 637 -36.69 42.05 -9.81
C ASN A 637 -36.21 42.50 -11.20
N GLN A 638 -35.00 43.05 -11.33
CA GLN A 638 -34.54 43.67 -12.58
C GLN A 638 -33.38 42.94 -13.22
N HIS A 639 -32.39 42.51 -12.45
CA HIS A 639 -31.15 41.95 -12.98
C HIS A 639 -31.08 40.43 -12.84
N HIS A 640 -31.78 39.87 -11.83
CA HIS A 640 -31.75 38.45 -11.46
C HIS A 640 -30.33 37.90 -11.35
N TYR A 641 -29.48 38.61 -10.59
CA TYR A 641 -28.09 38.20 -10.36
C TYR A 641 -28.00 36.81 -9.75
N GLY A 642 -26.96 36.06 -10.13
CA GLY A 642 -26.70 34.71 -9.61
C GLY A 642 -27.62 33.63 -10.17
N GLN A 643 -28.48 33.95 -11.12
CA GLN A 643 -29.42 32.98 -11.68
C GLN A 643 -29.04 32.59 -13.11
N TYR A 644 -29.11 31.30 -13.38
CA TYR A 644 -29.22 30.77 -14.74
C TYR A 644 -30.48 29.92 -14.83
N PHE A 645 -31.30 30.16 -15.86
CA PHE A 645 -32.51 29.40 -16.13
C PHE A 645 -32.56 28.99 -17.59
N HIS A 646 -32.84 27.71 -17.83
CA HIS A 646 -33.07 27.20 -19.17
C HIS A 646 -34.00 25.99 -19.14
N LYS A 647 -34.91 25.90 -20.12
CA LYS A 647 -35.71 24.71 -20.39
C LYS A 647 -35.11 24.01 -21.62
N PRO A 648 -34.39 22.88 -21.47
CA PRO A 648 -33.86 22.14 -22.61
C PRO A 648 -34.95 21.80 -23.63
N ASP A 649 -34.61 21.78 -24.92
CA ASP A 649 -35.55 21.43 -25.98
C ASP A 649 -36.04 19.98 -25.78
N ARG A 650 -37.35 19.76 -25.93
CA ARG A 650 -37.96 18.42 -25.93
C ARG A 650 -37.21 17.44 -26.83
N LYS A 651 -36.83 17.88 -28.03
CA LYS A 651 -36.12 17.05 -29.01
C LYS A 651 -34.74 16.63 -28.52
N LEU A 652 -34.04 17.49 -27.78
CA LEU A 652 -32.75 17.15 -27.17
C LEU A 652 -32.93 16.00 -26.18
N ILE A 653 -33.90 16.11 -25.27
CA ILE A 653 -34.13 15.12 -24.21
C ILE A 653 -34.61 13.78 -24.78
N GLU A 654 -35.55 13.79 -25.73
CA GLU A 654 -36.04 12.57 -26.39
C GLU A 654 -34.95 11.90 -27.26
N SER A 655 -34.10 12.69 -27.93
CA SER A 655 -32.98 12.17 -28.71
C SER A 655 -31.91 11.56 -27.80
N LEU A 656 -31.62 12.19 -26.66
CA LEU A 656 -30.69 11.65 -25.67
C LEU A 656 -31.23 10.37 -25.03
N ASP A 657 -32.53 10.34 -24.69
CA ASP A 657 -33.20 9.14 -24.16
C ASP A 657 -33.05 7.95 -25.11
N THR A 658 -33.14 8.22 -26.42
CA THR A 658 -32.97 7.22 -27.48
C THR A 658 -31.51 6.82 -27.64
N LEU A 659 -30.59 7.79 -27.73
CA LEU A 659 -29.16 7.57 -27.89
C LEU A 659 -28.59 6.63 -26.81
N ILE A 660 -29.04 6.78 -25.58
CA ILE A 660 -28.61 5.97 -24.42
C ILE A 660 -29.14 4.53 -24.48
N LYS A 661 -30.26 4.29 -25.18
CA LYS A 661 -30.90 2.97 -25.34
C LYS A 661 -30.37 2.18 -26.54
N GLU A 662 -29.86 2.86 -27.57
CA GLU A 662 -29.41 2.22 -28.82
C GLU A 662 -28.19 1.29 -28.61
N GLU A 663 -28.39 -0.03 -28.75
CA GLU A 663 -27.32 -0.95 -29.11
C GLU A 663 -27.20 -0.98 -30.64
N LYS A 664 -26.34 -0.14 -31.22
CA LYS A 664 -25.86 -0.42 -32.59
C LYS A 664 -24.96 -1.66 -32.51
N GLU A 665 -25.46 -2.80 -32.98
CA GLU A 665 -24.63 -3.96 -33.30
C GLU A 665 -23.45 -3.48 -34.14
N ALA A 666 -22.22 -3.71 -33.65
CA ALA A 666 -21.05 -3.46 -34.46
C ALA A 666 -21.12 -4.39 -35.69
N PRO A 667 -20.81 -3.91 -36.92
CA PRO A 667 -20.68 -4.81 -38.04
C PRO A 667 -19.65 -5.87 -37.67
N VAL A 668 -20.06 -7.14 -37.72
CA VAL A 668 -19.16 -8.27 -37.65
C VAL A 668 -18.26 -8.14 -38.88
N TYR A 669 -17.05 -7.64 -38.68
CA TYR A 669 -15.99 -7.84 -39.65
C TYR A 669 -15.62 -9.32 -39.54
N GLU A 670 -16.15 -10.12 -40.48
CA GLU A 670 -15.72 -11.50 -40.74
C GLU A 670 -14.22 -11.56 -41.10
#